data_AF-A0A0P1GBI2-F1
#
_entry.id   AF-A0A0P1GBI2-F1
#
_cell.length_a   1.000
_cell.length_b   1.000
_cell.length_c   1.000
_cell.angle_alpha   90.00
_cell.angle_beta   90.00
_cell.angle_gamma   90.00
#
_symmetry.space_group_name_H-M   'P 1'
#
loop_
_entity.id
_entity.type
_entity.pdbx_description
1 polymer ?
#
loop_
_entity_poly.entity_id
_entity_poly.type
_entity_poly.pdbx_seq_one_letter_code
_entity_poly.pdbx_strand_id
1 'polypeptide(L)'
;MSDKTLLPDDPVGSFLQIELAGTKDPNTSGAWFYDRPSLSTMSIDVESVWEDYSGEGVTVGVMDTFIQSTHRDLIANYDSSLDIDLATGEEDLDWETYTYLSNHGTAVAGVIAAEKDNGFDTMGIAHGATITSYAMDLSAEDVRSIVTRGFYMADQVDVLNNSWNFTDPFSDVLRPGNDEHDSLFHAVSEGRDGLGTIVVFAAGNEGATESSNYHGFQNSPYAITVGSVDIDGNASDFSSLGANLLLTAAGEDILSSSAKKGSYDRFTGTSFSAPMVSAAAALVLEANPALGFRDVQEIFALSARADKLGMAAHDFGMGWVINSAGNFNGGGMHFSDSFGYGYLNVHDAVRLAETWDKQQTTDNLAVGTEKVSFSDLTLTAGETDQLQVQFEFKENIEMEAAQLELRLSWYHSNDLEVYLTSPEGTVSQLVYDFEAEGFGGSIANFPFSTRAIMGENAQGIWTVDIINRNPNALLRDESGPMTADLKSLTFTAYGNDPEVDDSYFYSDSFLSDLYSEEERDQRRTVSDSDGGVDTLNLAMVTADVRVDLSGQQQSSIGDETLIIADGSIENAFGGDGNDMLAGSAANNELHGGRGDDVLLATGGDDVLIGGAGEDRVVLDGAFAGVSGIQFLSTGLLQFAWLGQNGGGLISALDVEWFEFTDANLSWDDLLAEAPSQPDAPVEPEPTDPEPTDPEPVEPDPTEPEPTEPEPTDPEPTEPDPEPVEPEPTEPPATGGAQFVGGQGADKLVGGNFDDTLEGLAGNDTLRGDDGNDAIYGGEGDDKLFGDNGNDSLFGGDGADLLNGGSGYNLLEGGIGNDRLVAGTQEDTLIGGEGDDILVSKGTSNVLDGGAGADRYVLHDDSEDELHLIYETGVIDRIVNFDEQADSLVLDLGGYDASALTFEEVKNGSYLSIDLGDGTLDRFAFLAQTEIETLSDITLFN
;
A
#
# COMPACT_ATOMS: atom_id res chain seq x y z
N MET A 1 4.52 -8.52 62.15
CA MET A 1 4.10 -7.40 63.03
C MET A 1 5.04 -6.26 62.77
N SER A 2 4.48 -5.05 62.74
CA SER A 2 5.05 -3.71 62.45
C SER A 2 5.45 -3.48 60.98
N ASP A 3 5.01 -2.42 60.31
CA ASP A 3 4.01 -1.41 60.64
C ASP A 3 3.62 -0.70 59.34
N LYS A 4 2.37 -0.27 59.25
CA LYS A 4 1.82 0.51 58.13
C LYS A 4 2.34 1.94 58.24
N THR A 5 2.71 2.53 57.11
CA THR A 5 2.52 3.98 56.90
C THR A 5 1.82 4.20 55.58
N LEU A 6 0.70 4.92 55.67
CA LEU A 6 -0.18 5.38 54.59
C LEU A 6 0.14 6.83 54.27
N LEU A 7 -0.11 7.20 53.00
CA LEU A 7 -0.70 8.45 52.45
C LEU A 7 0.15 9.08 51.33
N PRO A 8 -0.44 9.76 50.31
CA PRO A 8 -1.85 9.80 49.88
C PRO A 8 -2.05 9.52 48.36
N ASP A 9 -3.33 9.38 47.98
CA ASP A 9 -3.87 9.16 46.63
C ASP A 9 -3.44 10.22 45.59
N ASP A 10 -3.09 9.74 44.40
CA ASP A 10 -3.11 10.50 43.14
C ASP A 10 -3.99 9.69 42.16
N PRO A 11 -5.00 10.28 41.49
CA PRO A 11 -5.95 9.53 40.68
C PRO A 11 -5.38 9.37 39.27
N VAL A 12 -4.50 8.39 39.09
CA VAL A 12 -4.22 7.86 37.74
C VAL A 12 -5.23 6.76 37.50
N GLY A 13 -6.01 6.92 36.42
CA GLY A 13 -7.01 5.97 35.97
C GLY A 13 -6.47 4.55 35.98
N SER A 14 -7.33 3.62 36.38
CA SER A 14 -7.08 2.20 36.25
C SER A 14 -6.85 1.87 34.78
N PHE A 15 -5.59 1.76 34.36
CA PHE A 15 -5.25 0.91 33.23
C PHE A 15 -5.63 -0.50 33.66
N LEU A 16 -6.79 -0.95 33.19
CA LEU A 16 -7.24 -2.31 33.31
C LEU A 16 -6.14 -3.16 32.62
N GLN A 17 -5.52 -4.06 33.37
CA GLN A 17 -4.82 -5.18 32.74
C GLN A 17 -5.90 -6.00 32.02
N ILE A 18 -6.03 -5.84 30.71
CA ILE A 18 -6.74 -6.81 29.88
C ILE A 18 -5.74 -7.96 29.63
N GLU A 19 -5.55 -8.81 30.64
CA GLU A 19 -5.25 -10.21 30.34
C GLU A 19 -6.51 -10.75 29.69
N LEU A 20 -6.44 -11.31 28.46
CA LEU A 20 -7.50 -12.09 27.78
C LEU A 20 -8.46 -12.71 28.80
N ALA A 21 -9.56 -12.02 29.11
CA ALA A 21 -10.31 -12.30 30.32
C ALA A 21 -11.20 -13.53 30.11
N GLY A 22 -10.62 -14.74 30.13
CA GLY A 22 -11.41 -15.97 30.10
C GLY A 22 -10.88 -17.13 29.27
N THR A 23 -9.79 -16.98 28.49
CA THR A 23 -9.26 -18.15 27.76
C THR A 23 -8.71 -19.20 28.74
N LYS A 24 -8.99 -20.48 28.45
CA LYS A 24 -8.42 -21.64 29.17
C LYS A 24 -7.08 -22.06 28.60
N ASP A 25 -6.65 -21.49 27.48
CA ASP A 25 -5.46 -21.92 26.74
C ASP A 25 -4.20 -21.25 27.32
N PRO A 26 -3.29 -22.04 27.89
CA PRO A 26 -2.33 -21.54 28.87
C PRO A 26 -1.20 -20.68 28.31
N ASN A 27 -0.98 -20.65 26.99
CA ASN A 27 0.15 -19.93 26.38
C ASN A 27 -0.26 -18.73 25.53
N THR A 28 -1.55 -18.54 25.22
CA THR A 28 -2.07 -17.46 24.37
C THR A 28 -1.70 -16.06 24.89
N SER A 29 -1.54 -15.91 26.20
CA SER A 29 -1.08 -14.64 26.81
C SER A 29 0.35 -14.24 26.41
N GLY A 30 1.14 -15.16 25.85
CA GLY A 30 2.51 -14.92 25.41
C GLY A 30 2.66 -14.62 23.90
N ALA A 31 1.56 -14.54 23.16
CA ALA A 31 1.53 -14.09 21.77
C ALA A 31 1.42 -12.56 21.75
N TRP A 32 2.50 -11.89 21.33
CA TRP A 32 2.63 -10.43 21.41
C TRP A 32 1.76 -9.69 20.39
N PHE A 33 1.38 -10.36 19.30
CA PHE A 33 0.59 -9.78 18.22
C PHE A 33 -0.91 -9.67 18.53
N TYR A 34 -1.39 -10.32 19.59
CA TYR A 34 -2.72 -10.04 20.17
C TYR A 34 -2.69 -8.76 21.02
N ASP A 35 -3.84 -8.29 21.49
CA ASP A 35 -3.93 -7.06 22.30
C ASP A 35 -3.20 -7.20 23.66
N ARG A 36 -1.89 -6.92 23.63
CA ARG A 36 -0.95 -7.15 24.73
C ARG A 36 -0.01 -5.95 24.86
N PRO A 37 -0.49 -4.79 25.35
CA PRO A 37 0.32 -3.58 25.49
C PRO A 37 1.54 -3.76 26.43
N SER A 38 1.57 -4.82 27.26
CA SER A 38 2.73 -5.16 28.08
C SER A 38 3.85 -5.90 27.33
N LEU A 39 3.57 -6.43 26.14
CA LEU A 39 4.51 -7.16 25.30
C LEU A 39 4.94 -6.34 24.07
N SER A 40 4.00 -5.68 23.42
CA SER A 40 4.21 -4.88 22.22
C SER A 40 3.19 -3.74 22.15
N THR A 41 3.56 -2.64 21.49
CA THR A 41 2.62 -1.58 21.07
C THR A 41 1.85 -1.96 19.80
N MET A 42 2.31 -2.99 19.08
CA MET A 42 1.66 -3.57 17.92
C MET A 42 0.58 -4.55 18.37
N SER A 43 -0.54 -4.55 17.65
CA SER A 43 -1.67 -5.46 17.88
C SER A 43 -2.46 -5.59 16.59
N ILE A 44 -2.87 -6.83 16.25
CA ILE A 44 -3.78 -7.08 15.13
C ILE A 44 -5.24 -6.77 15.48
N ASP A 45 -5.52 -6.38 16.73
CA ASP A 45 -6.84 -5.89 17.17
C ASP A 45 -8.01 -6.88 17.01
N VAL A 46 -7.75 -8.18 17.15
CA VAL A 46 -8.77 -9.21 16.88
C VAL A 46 -9.74 -9.48 18.03
N GLU A 47 -9.45 -9.02 19.26
CA GLU A 47 -10.23 -9.46 20.42
C GLU A 47 -11.66 -8.94 20.43
N SER A 48 -11.89 -7.72 19.93
CA SER A 48 -13.21 -7.12 19.71
C SER A 48 -14.02 -7.88 18.66
N VAL A 49 -13.36 -8.46 17.66
CA VAL A 49 -14.01 -9.27 16.61
C VAL A 49 -14.50 -10.60 17.14
N TRP A 50 -13.79 -11.22 18.09
CA TRP A 50 -14.17 -12.53 18.67
C TRP A 50 -15.46 -12.54 19.49
N GLU A 51 -16.06 -11.37 19.74
CA GLU A 51 -17.40 -11.28 20.31
C GLU A 51 -18.48 -11.69 19.30
N ASP A 52 -18.22 -11.45 18.02
CA ASP A 52 -19.18 -11.61 16.92
C ASP A 52 -18.80 -12.75 15.96
N TYR A 53 -17.50 -12.87 15.64
CA TYR A 53 -16.99 -13.75 14.58
C TYR A 53 -15.81 -14.60 15.05
N SER A 54 -15.72 -15.82 14.54
CA SER A 54 -14.65 -16.77 14.87
C SER A 54 -14.00 -17.45 13.66
N GLY A 55 -14.47 -17.14 12.45
CA GLY A 55 -14.22 -17.82 11.19
C GLY A 55 -15.24 -18.93 10.90
N GLU A 56 -16.35 -19.03 11.64
CA GLU A 56 -17.29 -20.15 11.48
C GLU A 56 -17.89 -20.15 10.07
N GLY A 57 -17.99 -21.34 9.46
CA GLY A 57 -18.53 -21.49 8.11
C GLY A 57 -17.53 -21.23 6.98
N VAL A 58 -16.32 -20.76 7.30
CA VAL A 58 -15.25 -20.55 6.31
C VAL A 58 -14.23 -21.67 6.36
N THR A 59 -13.81 -22.15 5.19
CA THR A 59 -12.80 -23.21 5.00
C THR A 59 -11.49 -22.64 4.47
N VAL A 60 -10.41 -22.87 5.21
CA VAL A 60 -9.05 -22.45 4.84
C VAL A 60 -8.22 -23.67 4.42
N GLY A 61 -7.85 -23.71 3.14
CA GLY A 61 -6.88 -24.67 2.61
C GLY A 61 -5.46 -24.22 2.93
N VAL A 62 -4.67 -25.08 3.57
CA VAL A 62 -3.24 -24.84 3.82
C VAL A 62 -2.43 -25.63 2.81
N MET A 63 -1.92 -24.92 1.81
CA MET A 63 -1.05 -25.49 0.79
C MET A 63 0.40 -25.39 1.25
N ASP A 64 0.85 -26.44 1.92
CA ASP A 64 2.14 -26.51 2.58
C ASP A 64 2.60 -27.98 2.68
N THR A 65 3.63 -28.25 3.48
CA THR A 65 3.84 -29.57 4.07
C THR A 65 2.64 -30.04 4.88
N PHE A 66 2.50 -31.37 5.06
CA PHE A 66 1.32 -31.97 5.66
C PHE A 66 1.01 -31.48 7.09
N ILE A 67 -0.27 -31.26 7.38
CA ILE A 67 -0.77 -30.91 8.72
C ILE A 67 -0.88 -32.17 9.59
N GLN A 68 -0.45 -32.10 10.85
CA GLN A 68 -0.75 -33.13 11.83
C GLN A 68 -2.24 -33.04 12.24
N SER A 69 -3.13 -33.66 11.45
CA SER A 69 -4.60 -33.66 11.64
C SER A 69 -5.08 -34.13 13.02
N THR A 70 -4.27 -34.92 13.73
CA THR A 70 -4.55 -35.40 15.10
C THR A 70 -4.00 -34.50 16.20
N HIS A 71 -3.45 -33.34 15.87
CA HIS A 71 -2.99 -32.35 16.85
C HIS A 71 -4.18 -31.89 17.71
N ARG A 72 -3.98 -31.79 19.02
CA ARG A 72 -5.07 -31.53 19.97
C ARG A 72 -5.74 -30.16 19.80
N ASP A 73 -5.01 -29.18 19.30
CA ASP A 73 -5.55 -27.86 18.95
C ASP A 73 -6.20 -27.82 17.57
N LEU A 74 -5.94 -28.80 16.70
CA LEU A 74 -6.38 -28.73 15.30
C LEU A 74 -7.50 -29.72 14.99
N ILE A 75 -7.59 -30.82 15.73
CA ILE A 75 -8.48 -31.94 15.41
C ILE A 75 -9.97 -31.57 15.39
N ALA A 76 -10.38 -30.55 16.16
CA ALA A 76 -11.77 -30.08 16.17
C ALA A 76 -12.13 -29.33 14.88
N ASN A 77 -11.14 -28.65 14.29
CA ASN A 77 -11.31 -27.76 13.14
C ASN A 77 -10.80 -28.38 11.83
N TYR A 78 -10.18 -29.56 11.88
CA TYR A 78 -9.62 -30.21 10.70
C TYR A 78 -10.65 -31.01 9.91
N ASP A 79 -10.81 -30.71 8.61
CA ASP A 79 -11.61 -31.49 7.68
C ASP A 79 -10.74 -32.42 6.82
N SER A 80 -10.77 -33.71 7.17
CA SER A 80 -10.06 -34.77 6.44
C SER A 80 -10.78 -35.20 5.16
N SER A 81 -11.99 -34.71 4.87
CA SER A 81 -12.70 -35.06 3.64
C SER A 81 -12.20 -34.28 2.42
N LEU A 82 -11.47 -33.19 2.66
CA LEU A 82 -10.85 -32.33 1.65
C LEU A 82 -9.32 -32.46 1.60
N ASP A 83 -8.73 -33.26 2.48
CA ASP A 83 -7.27 -33.37 2.54
C ASP A 83 -6.69 -34.21 1.39
N ILE A 84 -5.52 -33.79 0.91
CA ILE A 84 -4.88 -34.43 -0.23
C ILE A 84 -3.37 -34.25 -0.21
N ASP A 85 -2.65 -35.28 -0.64
CA ASP A 85 -1.25 -35.16 -1.04
C ASP A 85 -1.21 -34.78 -2.52
N LEU A 86 -0.88 -33.52 -2.81
CA LEU A 86 -0.85 -32.99 -4.16
C LEU A 86 0.21 -33.67 -5.03
N ALA A 87 1.25 -34.29 -4.47
CA ALA A 87 2.24 -35.04 -5.23
C ALA A 87 1.67 -36.38 -5.72
N THR A 88 1.04 -37.14 -4.82
CA THR A 88 0.61 -38.52 -5.08
C THR A 88 -0.86 -38.67 -5.48
N GLY A 89 -1.70 -37.70 -5.12
CA GLY A 89 -3.16 -37.76 -5.20
C GLY A 89 -3.80 -38.66 -4.15
N GLU A 90 -3.07 -39.01 -3.07
CA GLU A 90 -3.63 -39.75 -1.94
C GLU A 90 -4.51 -38.84 -1.06
N GLU A 91 -5.66 -39.35 -0.63
CA GLU A 91 -6.64 -38.71 0.28
C GLU A 91 -6.63 -39.47 1.63
N ASP A 92 -7.25 -38.91 2.69
CA ASP A 92 -7.32 -39.51 4.04
C ASP A 92 -5.92 -39.74 4.62
N LEU A 93 -5.14 -38.66 4.62
CA LEU A 93 -3.71 -38.70 4.95
C LEU A 93 -3.47 -39.03 6.43
N ASP A 94 -2.61 -40.03 6.70
CA ASP A 94 -2.20 -40.40 8.06
C ASP A 94 -0.77 -39.93 8.37
N TRP A 95 -0.68 -39.00 9.32
CA TRP A 95 0.57 -38.44 9.84
C TRP A 95 1.58 -39.50 10.29
N GLU A 96 1.13 -40.61 10.90
CA GLU A 96 2.06 -41.66 11.36
C GLU A 96 2.73 -42.40 10.20
N THR A 97 2.17 -42.29 8.98
CA THR A 97 2.64 -42.99 7.78
C THR A 97 3.09 -42.07 6.66
N TYR A 98 2.90 -40.75 6.79
CA TYR A 98 3.23 -39.77 5.77
C TYR A 98 4.74 -39.63 5.55
N THR A 99 5.13 -39.39 4.29
CA THR A 99 6.53 -39.49 3.85
C THR A 99 7.31 -38.18 4.05
N TYR A 100 6.63 -37.04 3.95
CA TYR A 100 7.25 -35.70 3.96
C TYR A 100 6.93 -34.95 5.26
N LEU A 101 7.40 -35.50 6.38
CA LEU A 101 7.11 -34.92 7.69
C LEU A 101 7.92 -33.63 7.91
N SER A 102 7.22 -32.51 7.97
CA SER A 102 7.71 -31.22 8.42
C SER A 102 6.77 -30.65 9.47
N ASN A 103 7.30 -29.80 10.35
CA ASN A 103 6.49 -29.09 11.32
C ASN A 103 5.72 -27.92 10.72
N HIS A 104 6.10 -27.48 9.53
CA HIS A 104 5.74 -26.18 8.98
C HIS A 104 4.23 -26.02 8.78
N GLY A 105 3.57 -26.91 8.02
CA GLY A 105 2.13 -26.83 7.77
C GLY A 105 1.27 -26.93 9.04
N THR A 106 1.71 -27.72 10.03
CA THR A 106 1.03 -27.79 11.34
C THR A 106 1.11 -26.46 12.12
N ALA A 107 2.25 -25.77 12.02
CA ALA A 107 2.44 -24.47 12.67
C ALA A 107 1.68 -23.35 11.95
N VAL A 108 1.65 -23.37 10.62
CA VAL A 108 0.81 -22.46 9.82
C VAL A 108 -0.67 -22.63 10.18
N ALA A 109 -1.16 -23.87 10.19
CA ALA A 109 -2.54 -24.19 10.57
C ALA A 109 -2.90 -23.77 12.01
N GLY A 110 -1.95 -23.83 12.94
CA GLY A 110 -2.16 -23.39 14.32
C GLY A 110 -2.33 -21.88 14.49
N VAL A 111 -1.67 -21.07 13.65
CA VAL A 111 -1.90 -19.61 13.63
C VAL A 111 -3.32 -19.32 13.17
N ILE A 112 -3.80 -20.08 12.17
CA ILE A 112 -5.13 -19.89 11.60
C ILE A 112 -6.23 -20.33 12.56
N ALA A 113 -6.28 -21.61 12.92
CA ALA A 113 -7.47 -22.21 13.52
C ALA A 113 -7.17 -23.17 14.69
N ALA A 114 -6.15 -22.90 15.52
CA ALA A 114 -6.05 -23.60 16.80
C ALA A 114 -7.30 -23.34 17.68
N GLU A 115 -7.92 -24.41 18.14
CA GLU A 115 -9.20 -24.43 18.87
C GLU A 115 -9.15 -23.59 20.15
N LYS A 116 -10.14 -22.71 20.34
CA LYS A 116 -10.31 -21.91 21.56
C LYS A 116 -10.88 -22.72 22.71
N ASP A 117 -10.38 -22.44 23.91
CA ASP A 117 -10.85 -22.92 25.21
C ASP A 117 -10.83 -24.44 25.42
N ASN A 118 -9.97 -25.15 24.69
CA ASN A 118 -9.79 -26.59 24.84
C ASN A 118 -8.82 -26.94 26.00
N GLY A 119 -8.10 -25.93 26.53
CA GLY A 119 -7.19 -26.06 27.66
C GLY A 119 -5.79 -26.54 27.30
N PHE A 120 -5.41 -26.39 26.03
CA PHE A 120 -4.12 -26.80 25.49
C PHE A 120 -3.43 -25.64 24.77
N ASP A 121 -2.09 -25.71 24.75
CA ASP A 121 -1.22 -24.97 23.84
C ASP A 121 -1.64 -23.52 23.53
N THR A 122 -2.21 -23.24 22.36
CA THR A 122 -2.43 -21.90 21.81
C THR A 122 -3.85 -21.73 21.28
N MET A 123 -4.19 -20.52 20.80
CA MET A 123 -5.45 -20.22 20.16
C MET A 123 -5.19 -19.52 18.82
N GLY A 124 -5.87 -19.98 17.77
CA GLY A 124 -5.78 -19.41 16.42
C GLY A 124 -6.59 -18.12 16.29
N ILE A 125 -6.27 -17.33 15.27
CA ILE A 125 -6.95 -16.06 14.97
C ILE A 125 -8.40 -16.31 14.54
N ALA A 126 -8.62 -17.28 13.64
CA ALA A 126 -9.93 -17.75 13.21
C ALA A 126 -10.22 -19.13 13.84
N HIS A 127 -10.31 -19.16 15.17
CA HIS A 127 -10.41 -20.39 15.95
C HIS A 127 -11.68 -21.23 15.71
N GLY A 128 -12.67 -20.71 14.99
CA GLY A 128 -13.89 -21.39 14.53
C GLY A 128 -13.86 -21.80 13.05
N ALA A 129 -12.83 -21.40 12.29
CA ALA A 129 -12.69 -21.78 10.89
C ALA A 129 -12.35 -23.26 10.71
N THR A 130 -12.78 -23.82 9.59
CA THR A 130 -12.38 -25.16 9.16
C THR A 130 -11.03 -25.08 8.45
N ILE A 131 -10.10 -26.00 8.73
CA ILE A 131 -8.81 -26.11 8.04
C ILE A 131 -8.68 -27.45 7.33
N THR A 132 -8.01 -27.47 6.18
CA THR A 132 -7.67 -28.71 5.48
C THR A 132 -6.27 -28.66 4.88
N SER A 133 -5.67 -29.83 4.64
CA SER A 133 -4.28 -29.94 4.19
C SER A 133 -4.19 -30.23 2.69
N TYR A 134 -3.57 -29.30 1.95
CA TYR A 134 -3.14 -29.51 0.56
C TYR A 134 -1.64 -29.78 0.59
N ALA A 135 -1.29 -31.01 0.95
CA ALA A 135 0.07 -31.38 1.29
C ALA A 135 0.98 -31.44 0.05
N MET A 136 2.18 -30.87 0.16
CA MET A 136 3.15 -30.77 -0.92
C MET A 136 4.48 -31.47 -0.57
N ASP A 137 5.07 -32.12 -1.57
CA ASP A 137 6.50 -32.45 -1.58
C ASP A 137 7.28 -31.28 -2.21
N LEU A 138 7.67 -30.31 -1.38
CA LEU A 138 8.44 -29.13 -1.80
C LEU A 138 9.82 -29.48 -2.41
N SER A 139 10.28 -30.72 -2.24
CA SER A 139 11.57 -31.19 -2.79
C SER A 139 11.44 -31.95 -4.10
N ALA A 140 10.23 -32.14 -4.60
CA ALA A 140 9.96 -32.90 -5.81
C ALA A 140 10.53 -32.23 -7.07
N GLU A 141 11.06 -33.02 -8.00
CA GLU A 141 11.55 -32.51 -9.30
C GLU A 141 10.41 -31.86 -10.14
N ASP A 142 9.17 -32.27 -9.91
CA ASP A 142 7.96 -31.78 -10.58
C ASP A 142 7.10 -30.86 -9.70
N VAL A 143 7.69 -30.19 -8.70
CA VAL A 143 6.99 -29.31 -7.75
C VAL A 143 6.07 -28.27 -8.41
N ARG A 144 6.40 -27.76 -9.60
CA ARG A 144 5.51 -26.87 -10.35
C ARG A 144 4.18 -27.50 -10.76
N SER A 145 4.21 -28.79 -11.12
CA SER A 145 2.99 -29.54 -11.41
C SER A 145 2.16 -29.83 -10.16
N ILE A 146 2.82 -29.90 -9.00
CA ILE A 146 2.15 -30.04 -7.69
C ILE A 146 1.44 -28.73 -7.34
N VAL A 147 2.13 -27.60 -7.52
CA VAL A 147 1.59 -26.25 -7.28
C VAL A 147 0.36 -25.97 -8.13
N THR A 148 0.45 -26.21 -9.45
CA THR A 148 -0.69 -26.04 -10.37
C THR A 148 -1.89 -26.91 -9.99
N ARG A 149 -1.67 -28.16 -9.53
CA ARG A 149 -2.75 -29.02 -9.04
C ARG A 149 -3.42 -28.42 -7.80
N GLY A 150 -2.65 -27.88 -6.87
CA GLY A 150 -3.17 -27.21 -5.67
C GLY A 150 -4.10 -26.06 -6.02
N PHE A 151 -3.69 -25.20 -6.96
CA PHE A 151 -4.52 -24.08 -7.41
C PHE A 151 -5.79 -24.51 -8.15
N TYR A 152 -5.74 -25.55 -8.98
CA TYR A 152 -6.96 -26.11 -9.58
C TYR A 152 -7.93 -26.73 -8.57
N MET A 153 -7.46 -27.07 -7.36
CA MET A 153 -8.30 -27.57 -6.27
C MET A 153 -8.76 -26.48 -5.31
N ALA A 154 -8.21 -25.27 -5.43
CA ALA A 154 -8.50 -24.16 -4.52
C ALA A 154 -9.97 -23.71 -4.56
N ASP A 155 -10.70 -24.05 -5.63
CA ASP A 155 -12.14 -23.83 -5.76
C ASP A 155 -13.01 -24.58 -4.72
N GLN A 156 -12.40 -25.51 -3.96
CA GLN A 156 -13.04 -26.24 -2.86
C GLN A 156 -12.89 -25.57 -1.49
N VAL A 157 -12.14 -24.47 -1.41
CA VAL A 157 -11.92 -23.72 -0.17
C VAL A 157 -12.18 -22.24 -0.37
N ASP A 158 -12.50 -21.55 0.71
CA ASP A 158 -12.79 -20.12 0.68
C ASP A 158 -11.50 -19.28 0.65
N VAL A 159 -10.51 -19.72 1.42
CA VAL A 159 -9.19 -19.08 1.53
C VAL A 159 -8.10 -20.12 1.28
N LEU A 160 -7.09 -19.78 0.49
CA LEU A 160 -5.91 -20.61 0.25
C LEU A 160 -4.67 -19.92 0.81
N ASN A 161 -4.07 -20.50 1.84
CA ASN A 161 -2.83 -20.04 2.43
C ASN A 161 -1.61 -20.68 1.75
N ASN A 162 -0.63 -19.85 1.38
CA ASN A 162 0.63 -20.25 0.76
C ASN A 162 1.82 -19.64 1.52
N SER A 163 2.36 -20.40 2.47
CA SER A 163 3.52 -20.00 3.28
C SER A 163 4.87 -20.51 2.73
N TRP A 164 5.01 -20.51 1.40
CA TRP A 164 6.19 -21.01 0.67
C TRP A 164 6.56 -20.05 -0.47
N ASN A 165 7.79 -20.16 -0.97
CA ASN A 165 8.24 -19.46 -2.17
C ASN A 165 9.15 -20.35 -3.03
N PHE A 166 9.26 -20.05 -4.33
CA PHE A 166 10.38 -20.52 -5.15
C PHE A 166 11.68 -19.84 -4.74
N THR A 167 12.80 -20.51 -4.98
CA THR A 167 14.14 -19.99 -4.60
C THR A 167 14.85 -19.24 -5.72
N ASP A 168 14.38 -19.40 -6.96
CA ASP A 168 15.03 -18.82 -8.14
C ASP A 168 14.20 -17.62 -8.63
N PRO A 169 14.72 -16.38 -8.56
CA PRO A 169 14.02 -15.19 -9.05
C PRO A 169 13.73 -15.31 -10.54
N PHE A 170 12.62 -14.71 -10.96
CA PHE A 170 12.16 -14.64 -12.35
C PHE A 170 11.89 -16.00 -12.99
N SER A 171 11.84 -17.08 -12.20
CA SER A 171 11.67 -18.42 -12.75
C SER A 171 10.21 -18.71 -13.08
N ASP A 172 9.27 -18.22 -12.28
CA ASP A 172 7.82 -18.50 -12.30
C ASP A 172 7.03 -17.37 -13.00
N VAL A 173 7.25 -17.22 -14.31
CA VAL A 173 6.55 -16.20 -15.10
C VAL A 173 5.08 -16.59 -15.31
N LEU A 174 4.13 -15.84 -14.73
CA LEU A 174 2.69 -16.04 -14.96
C LEU A 174 2.21 -15.30 -16.20
N ARG A 175 1.58 -16.01 -17.15
CA ARG A 175 0.99 -15.43 -18.36
C ARG A 175 -0.25 -16.21 -18.78
N PRO A 176 -1.31 -15.54 -19.27
CA PRO A 176 -2.46 -16.22 -19.85
C PRO A 176 -2.06 -17.33 -20.84
N GLY A 177 -2.57 -18.54 -20.60
CA GLY A 177 -2.29 -19.73 -21.41
C GLY A 177 -1.10 -20.57 -20.96
N ASN A 178 -0.42 -20.22 -19.85
CA ASN A 178 0.46 -21.15 -19.15
C ASN A 178 -0.24 -21.77 -17.93
N ASP A 179 0.12 -23.01 -17.61
CA ASP A 179 -0.59 -23.81 -16.60
C ASP A 179 -0.53 -23.14 -15.22
N GLU A 180 0.59 -22.51 -14.85
CA GLU A 180 0.76 -21.77 -13.61
C GLU A 180 -0.25 -20.62 -13.48
N HIS A 181 -0.34 -19.74 -14.48
CA HIS A 181 -1.30 -18.64 -14.48
C HIS A 181 -2.73 -19.15 -14.51
N ASP A 182 -3.04 -20.07 -15.42
CA ASP A 182 -4.41 -20.56 -15.63
C ASP A 182 -4.93 -21.29 -14.39
N SER A 183 -4.05 -21.96 -13.63
CA SER A 183 -4.42 -22.56 -12.35
C SER A 183 -4.72 -21.52 -11.26
N LEU A 184 -3.89 -20.48 -11.11
CA LEU A 184 -4.15 -19.40 -10.14
C LEU A 184 -5.41 -18.62 -10.53
N PHE A 185 -5.59 -18.35 -11.82
CA PHE A 185 -6.78 -17.68 -12.34
C PHE A 185 -8.05 -18.51 -12.08
N HIS A 186 -8.00 -19.84 -12.25
CA HIS A 186 -9.10 -20.75 -11.89
C HIS A 186 -9.52 -20.59 -10.42
N ALA A 187 -8.57 -20.49 -9.49
CA ALA A 187 -8.88 -20.31 -8.06
C ALA A 187 -9.70 -19.04 -7.81
N VAL A 188 -9.30 -17.92 -8.41
CA VAL A 188 -9.99 -16.62 -8.20
C VAL A 188 -11.21 -16.43 -9.09
N SER A 189 -11.39 -17.22 -10.16
CA SER A 189 -12.56 -17.12 -11.04
C SER A 189 -13.67 -18.11 -10.73
N GLU A 190 -13.34 -19.32 -10.26
CA GLU A 190 -14.32 -20.38 -10.02
C GLU A 190 -14.60 -20.62 -8.53
N GLY A 191 -13.66 -20.24 -7.66
CA GLY A 191 -13.82 -20.41 -6.21
C GLY A 191 -15.03 -19.67 -5.67
N ARG A 192 -15.62 -20.21 -4.59
CA ARG A 192 -16.76 -19.58 -3.88
C ARG A 192 -17.91 -19.17 -4.80
N ASP A 193 -18.32 -20.08 -5.70
CA ASP A 193 -19.38 -19.87 -6.69
C ASP A 193 -19.16 -18.63 -7.60
N GLY A 194 -17.89 -18.32 -7.91
CA GLY A 194 -17.50 -17.18 -8.77
C GLY A 194 -17.14 -15.91 -8.01
N LEU A 195 -17.26 -15.90 -6.68
CA LEU A 195 -16.72 -14.81 -5.85
C LEU A 195 -15.18 -14.82 -5.82
N GLY A 196 -14.57 -15.98 -6.06
CA GLY A 196 -13.13 -16.20 -6.07
C GLY A 196 -12.60 -16.64 -4.71
N THR A 197 -11.73 -17.66 -4.71
CA THR A 197 -10.97 -18.06 -3.53
C THR A 197 -9.97 -16.96 -3.16
N ILE A 198 -9.88 -16.62 -1.87
CA ILE A 198 -8.91 -15.64 -1.38
C ILE A 198 -7.52 -16.29 -1.33
N VAL A 199 -6.61 -15.87 -2.21
CA VAL A 199 -5.24 -16.44 -2.27
C VAL A 199 -4.26 -15.55 -1.53
N VAL A 200 -3.63 -16.10 -0.48
CA VAL A 200 -2.68 -15.37 0.38
C VAL A 200 -1.29 -16.01 0.28
N PHE A 201 -0.27 -15.18 0.11
CA PHE A 201 1.14 -15.56 -0.02
C PHE A 201 2.03 -14.85 0.99
N ALA A 202 3.00 -15.57 1.54
CA ALA A 202 4.13 -14.97 2.24
C ALA A 202 5.03 -14.22 1.24
N ALA A 203 5.56 -13.05 1.60
CA ALA A 203 6.41 -12.23 0.72
C ALA A 203 7.77 -12.84 0.38
N GLY A 204 8.30 -13.72 1.22
CA GLY A 204 9.65 -14.27 1.09
C GLY A 204 10.51 -13.96 2.32
N ASN A 205 11.66 -14.64 2.41
CA ASN A 205 12.57 -14.55 3.57
C ASN A 205 14.00 -14.14 3.17
N GLU A 206 14.16 -13.45 2.04
CA GLU A 206 15.45 -13.09 1.43
C GLU A 206 15.64 -11.55 1.39
N GLY A 207 15.11 -10.82 2.38
CA GLY A 207 15.02 -9.34 2.43
C GLY A 207 16.22 -8.54 1.93
N ALA A 208 17.44 -8.93 2.33
CA ALA A 208 18.66 -8.23 1.94
C ALA A 208 19.16 -8.51 0.51
N THR A 209 18.54 -9.45 -0.21
CA THR A 209 19.11 -10.00 -1.45
C THR A 209 18.11 -10.22 -2.58
N GLU A 210 16.81 -10.10 -2.30
CA GLU A 210 15.75 -10.36 -3.26
C GLU A 210 14.46 -9.60 -2.91
N SER A 211 13.65 -9.31 -3.92
CA SER A 211 12.33 -8.72 -3.79
C SER A 211 11.21 -9.76 -3.97
N SER A 212 10.11 -9.59 -3.23
CA SER A 212 8.86 -10.34 -3.45
C SER A 212 8.29 -10.10 -4.85
N ASN A 213 8.68 -8.99 -5.49
CA ASN A 213 8.24 -8.63 -6.83
C ASN A 213 8.93 -9.46 -7.93
N TYR A 214 9.89 -10.33 -7.58
CA TYR A 214 10.66 -11.15 -8.54
C TYR A 214 10.07 -12.55 -8.74
N HIS A 215 8.92 -12.84 -8.12
CA HIS A 215 8.24 -14.12 -8.16
C HIS A 215 6.80 -13.92 -8.62
N GLY A 216 6.40 -14.62 -9.68
CA GLY A 216 5.13 -14.37 -10.36
C GLY A 216 3.89 -14.74 -9.55
N PHE A 217 3.95 -15.75 -8.66
CA PHE A 217 2.81 -16.05 -7.79
C PHE A 217 2.58 -14.96 -6.74
N GLN A 218 3.63 -14.48 -6.09
CA GLN A 218 3.55 -13.44 -5.07
C GLN A 218 3.24 -12.07 -5.69
N ASN A 219 3.80 -11.76 -6.86
CA ASN A 219 3.51 -10.49 -7.50
C ASN A 219 2.19 -10.45 -8.28
N SER A 220 1.49 -11.57 -8.41
CA SER A 220 0.23 -11.63 -9.14
C SER A 220 -0.81 -10.65 -8.57
N PRO A 221 -1.56 -9.91 -9.42
CA PRO A 221 -2.69 -9.08 -8.97
C PRO A 221 -3.82 -9.91 -8.33
N TYR A 222 -3.81 -11.24 -8.53
CA TYR A 222 -4.80 -12.15 -7.95
C TYR A 222 -4.44 -12.62 -6.53
N ALA A 223 -3.25 -12.27 -6.02
CA ALA A 223 -2.77 -12.71 -4.72
C ALA A 223 -2.61 -11.54 -3.74
N ILE A 224 -2.85 -11.84 -2.46
CA ILE A 224 -2.50 -10.99 -1.32
C ILE A 224 -1.10 -11.40 -0.85
N THR A 225 -0.10 -10.53 -1.04
CA THR A 225 1.26 -10.79 -0.56
C THR A 225 1.54 -10.06 0.74
N VAL A 226 2.06 -10.82 1.71
CA VAL A 226 2.17 -10.41 3.11
C VAL A 226 3.63 -10.38 3.55
N GLY A 227 4.15 -9.20 3.86
CA GLY A 227 5.47 -9.03 4.49
C GLY A 227 5.42 -9.22 6.01
N SER A 228 6.57 -9.05 6.67
CA SER A 228 6.74 -9.31 8.11
C SER A 228 7.24 -8.11 8.88
N VAL A 229 6.71 -7.95 10.09
CA VAL A 229 7.24 -7.01 11.10
C VAL A 229 7.66 -7.73 12.39
N ASP A 230 8.58 -7.09 13.11
CA ASP A 230 9.03 -7.46 14.44
C ASP A 230 8.08 -6.92 15.54
N ILE A 231 8.39 -7.28 16.78
CA ILE A 231 7.60 -6.90 17.96
C ILE A 231 7.54 -5.38 18.22
N ASP A 232 8.44 -4.60 17.62
CA ASP A 232 8.54 -3.15 17.81
C ASP A 232 8.03 -2.37 16.59
N GLY A 233 7.41 -3.05 15.61
CA GLY A 233 6.85 -2.43 14.41
C GLY A 233 7.88 -2.14 13.30
N ASN A 234 9.10 -2.65 13.41
CA ASN A 234 10.07 -2.56 12.32
C ASN A 234 9.81 -3.68 11.34
N ALA A 235 10.06 -3.46 10.04
CA ALA A 235 10.05 -4.57 9.11
C ALA A 235 11.17 -5.55 9.49
N SER A 236 10.84 -6.83 9.44
CA SER A 236 11.80 -7.89 9.78
C SER A 236 12.91 -7.95 8.74
N ASP A 237 14.17 -8.12 9.16
CA ASP A 237 15.35 -8.18 8.28
C ASP A 237 15.26 -9.26 7.18
N PHE A 238 14.48 -10.33 7.41
CA PHE A 238 14.29 -11.37 6.42
C PHE A 238 13.18 -11.04 5.41
N SER A 239 12.29 -10.10 5.69
CA SER A 239 11.11 -9.83 4.87
C SER A 239 11.53 -9.31 3.50
N SER A 240 11.22 -10.07 2.44
CA SER A 240 11.42 -9.59 1.07
C SER A 240 10.48 -8.42 0.78
N LEU A 241 11.05 -7.26 0.48
CA LEU A 241 10.30 -6.05 0.10
C LEU A 241 9.79 -6.14 -1.35
N GLY A 242 8.83 -5.31 -1.72
CA GLY A 242 8.42 -5.11 -3.11
C GLY A 242 7.18 -4.25 -3.26
N ALA A 243 7.07 -3.53 -4.38
CA ALA A 243 5.86 -2.78 -4.72
C ALA A 243 4.58 -3.65 -4.86
N ASN A 244 4.71 -4.99 -4.85
CA ASN A 244 3.57 -5.91 -4.88
C ASN A 244 2.99 -6.28 -3.50
N LEU A 245 3.63 -5.88 -2.40
CA LEU A 245 3.09 -6.13 -1.05
C LEU A 245 1.72 -5.45 -0.91
N LEU A 246 0.75 -6.16 -0.33
CA LEU A 246 -0.53 -5.53 0.03
C LEU A 246 -0.49 -5.01 1.46
N LEU A 247 0.02 -5.81 2.40
CA LEU A 247 0.13 -5.44 3.81
C LEU A 247 1.19 -6.31 4.51
N THR A 248 1.39 -6.07 5.79
CA THR A 248 2.27 -6.87 6.66
C THR A 248 1.54 -7.40 7.88
N ALA A 249 2.09 -8.46 8.45
CA ALA A 249 1.66 -8.98 9.74
C ALA A 249 2.87 -9.46 10.55
N ALA A 250 2.66 -9.74 11.83
CA ALA A 250 3.70 -10.23 12.72
C ALA A 250 4.33 -11.53 12.16
N GLY A 251 5.65 -11.56 12.01
CA GLY A 251 6.36 -12.74 11.53
C GLY A 251 7.55 -13.16 12.40
N GLU A 252 7.80 -12.49 13.52
CA GLU A 252 8.84 -12.86 14.48
C GLU A 252 8.27 -13.39 15.79
N ASP A 253 8.85 -14.48 16.30
CA ASP A 253 8.49 -15.05 17.60
C ASP A 253 6.99 -15.42 17.72
N ILE A 254 6.44 -15.97 16.63
CA ILE A 254 5.03 -16.34 16.50
C ILE A 254 4.76 -17.65 17.21
N LEU A 255 3.90 -17.59 18.21
CA LEU A 255 3.51 -18.73 19.02
C LEU A 255 2.44 -19.56 18.30
N SER A 256 2.71 -20.84 18.03
CA SER A 256 1.76 -21.70 17.32
C SER A 256 1.92 -23.19 17.66
N SER A 257 0.98 -24.02 17.19
CA SER A 257 1.00 -25.48 17.23
C SER A 257 2.28 -26.07 16.60
N SER A 258 2.70 -27.23 17.09
CA SER A 258 3.87 -27.97 16.59
C SER A 258 3.55 -29.46 16.44
N ALA A 259 4.03 -30.02 15.34
CA ALA A 259 3.98 -31.43 14.98
C ALA A 259 4.72 -32.38 15.97
N LYS A 260 5.44 -31.86 16.97
CA LYS A 260 5.97 -32.66 18.09
C LYS A 260 4.82 -33.11 19.02
N LYS A 261 4.00 -34.06 18.56
CA LYS A 261 2.89 -34.72 19.30
C LYS A 261 2.26 -33.88 20.43
N GLY A 262 1.44 -32.90 20.05
CA GLY A 262 0.62 -32.10 20.96
C GLY A 262 1.45 -31.12 21.76
N SER A 263 2.17 -30.24 21.07
CA SER A 263 2.97 -29.18 21.69
C SER A 263 2.87 -27.91 20.87
N TYR A 264 3.33 -26.80 21.43
CA TYR A 264 3.52 -25.53 20.74
C TYR A 264 5.01 -25.22 20.60
N ASP A 265 5.37 -24.30 19.69
CA ASP A 265 6.71 -23.74 19.55
C ASP A 265 6.61 -22.26 19.13
N ARG A 266 7.76 -21.60 19.00
CA ARG A 266 7.87 -20.22 18.49
C ARG A 266 8.55 -20.22 17.12
N PHE A 267 7.99 -19.47 16.18
CA PHE A 267 8.39 -19.48 14.79
C PHE A 267 8.68 -18.08 14.25
N THR A 268 9.53 -18.02 13.24
CA THR A 268 9.93 -16.77 12.58
C THR A 268 9.95 -16.96 11.07
N GLY A 269 9.50 -15.95 10.33
CA GLY A 269 9.46 -15.90 8.86
C GLY A 269 8.12 -15.32 8.37
N THR A 270 8.11 -14.80 7.14
CA THR A 270 6.86 -14.33 6.48
C THR A 270 5.84 -15.46 6.30
N SER A 271 6.30 -16.71 6.35
CA SER A 271 5.47 -17.92 6.45
C SER A 271 4.52 -17.93 7.66
N PHE A 272 4.73 -17.08 8.66
CA PHE A 272 3.86 -16.90 9.83
C PHE A 272 3.05 -15.60 9.80
N SER A 273 3.40 -14.66 8.93
CA SER A 273 2.60 -13.46 8.62
C SER A 273 1.42 -13.82 7.71
N ALA A 274 1.66 -14.56 6.63
CA ALA A 274 0.62 -15.00 5.69
C ALA A 274 -0.59 -15.71 6.36
N PRO A 275 -0.40 -16.67 7.30
CA PRO A 275 -1.53 -17.31 7.97
C PRO A 275 -2.33 -16.37 8.87
N MET A 276 -1.75 -15.27 9.36
CA MET A 276 -2.53 -14.25 10.10
C MET A 276 -3.53 -13.56 9.17
N VAL A 277 -3.09 -13.19 7.97
CA VAL A 277 -3.96 -12.57 6.96
C VAL A 277 -4.97 -13.58 6.42
N SER A 278 -4.59 -14.86 6.23
CA SER A 278 -5.57 -15.90 5.87
C SER A 278 -6.64 -16.11 6.94
N ALA A 279 -6.30 -15.99 8.22
CA ALA A 279 -7.26 -16.06 9.31
C ALA A 279 -8.14 -14.81 9.39
N ALA A 280 -7.57 -13.63 9.19
CA ALA A 280 -8.33 -12.38 9.08
C ALA A 280 -9.34 -12.45 7.91
N ALA A 281 -8.94 -13.03 6.77
CA ALA A 281 -9.83 -13.22 5.64
C ALA A 281 -11.01 -14.14 6.00
N ALA A 282 -10.78 -15.16 6.82
CA ALA A 282 -11.87 -16.01 7.30
C ALA A 282 -12.87 -15.27 8.20
N LEU A 283 -12.40 -14.33 9.03
CA LEU A 283 -13.27 -13.47 9.85
C LEU A 283 -14.04 -12.48 8.99
N VAL A 284 -13.38 -11.85 8.01
CA VAL A 284 -13.99 -10.95 7.02
C VAL A 284 -15.09 -11.65 6.21
N LEU A 285 -14.84 -12.89 5.76
CA LEU A 285 -15.82 -13.67 5.00
C LEU A 285 -16.98 -14.21 5.84
N GLU A 286 -16.78 -14.44 7.15
CA GLU A 286 -17.89 -14.75 8.06
C GLU A 286 -18.81 -13.53 8.24
N ALA A 287 -18.21 -12.34 8.42
CA ALA A 287 -18.95 -11.09 8.53
C ALA A 287 -19.72 -10.75 7.25
N ASN A 288 -19.10 -10.95 6.09
CA ASN A 288 -19.73 -10.73 4.79
C ASN A 288 -19.37 -11.83 3.77
N PRO A 289 -20.22 -12.87 3.64
CA PRO A 289 -19.96 -13.97 2.71
C PRO A 289 -20.18 -13.61 1.23
N ALA A 290 -20.70 -12.41 0.93
CA ALA A 290 -20.95 -11.96 -0.43
C ALA A 290 -19.73 -11.29 -1.08
N LEU A 291 -18.67 -11.00 -0.31
CA LEU A 291 -17.45 -10.38 -0.81
C LEU A 291 -16.78 -11.26 -1.88
N GLY A 292 -16.44 -10.65 -3.00
CA GLY A 292 -15.51 -11.21 -3.97
C GLY A 292 -14.06 -11.06 -3.53
N PHE A 293 -13.14 -11.72 -4.24
CA PHE A 293 -11.73 -11.73 -3.82
C PHE A 293 -11.05 -10.37 -3.89
N ARG A 294 -11.52 -9.48 -4.77
CA ARG A 294 -11.00 -8.11 -4.92
C ARG A 294 -11.48 -7.20 -3.80
N ASP A 295 -12.75 -7.34 -3.38
CA ASP A 295 -13.28 -6.62 -2.23
C ASP A 295 -12.41 -6.87 -0.98
N VAL A 296 -12.02 -8.14 -0.74
CA VAL A 296 -11.14 -8.49 0.38
C VAL A 296 -9.75 -7.86 0.26
N GLN A 297 -9.21 -7.69 -0.95
CA GLN A 297 -7.94 -6.98 -1.15
C GLN A 297 -8.06 -5.48 -0.83
N GLU A 298 -9.13 -4.84 -1.30
CA GLU A 298 -9.40 -3.42 -1.07
C GLU A 298 -9.66 -3.14 0.42
N ILE A 299 -10.48 -3.97 1.06
CA ILE A 299 -10.73 -3.91 2.52
C ILE A 299 -9.42 -3.99 3.30
N PHE A 300 -8.53 -4.93 2.96
CA PHE A 300 -7.24 -5.03 3.66
C PHE A 300 -6.30 -3.86 3.40
N ALA A 301 -6.36 -3.23 2.22
CA ALA A 301 -5.58 -2.04 1.94
C ALA A 301 -6.08 -0.85 2.76
N LEU A 302 -7.39 -0.62 2.78
CA LEU A 302 -8.03 0.47 3.52
C LEU A 302 -7.93 0.31 5.04
N SER A 303 -7.96 -0.93 5.53
CA SER A 303 -7.94 -1.22 6.97
C SER A 303 -6.53 -1.35 7.56
N ALA A 304 -5.49 -1.39 6.73
CA ALA A 304 -4.12 -1.54 7.24
C ALA A 304 -3.65 -0.26 7.95
N ARG A 305 -2.83 -0.44 9.00
CA ARG A 305 -2.35 0.66 9.85
C ARG A 305 -0.86 0.93 9.62
N ALA A 306 -0.53 2.14 9.18
CA ALA A 306 0.84 2.65 9.17
C ALA A 306 1.30 3.21 10.52
N ASP A 307 0.39 3.53 11.44
CA ASP A 307 0.79 4.04 12.75
C ASP A 307 1.66 3.02 13.48
N LYS A 308 2.71 3.52 14.14
CA LYS A 308 3.70 2.74 14.91
C LYS A 308 4.60 1.82 14.08
N LEU A 309 4.55 1.87 12.76
CA LEU A 309 5.52 1.18 11.92
C LEU A 309 6.80 2.00 11.73
N GLY A 310 7.90 1.28 11.50
CA GLY A 310 9.17 1.87 11.08
C GLY A 310 9.11 2.44 9.66
N MET A 311 10.23 3.00 9.19
CA MET A 311 10.31 3.64 7.87
C MET A 311 10.56 2.70 6.70
N ALA A 312 11.34 1.62 6.91
CA ALA A 312 11.67 0.63 5.88
C ALA A 312 12.26 -0.65 6.50
N ALA A 313 12.31 -1.73 5.72
CA ALA A 313 12.99 -2.99 6.06
C ALA A 313 14.51 -2.91 5.96
N HIS A 314 15.02 -2.08 5.06
CA HIS A 314 16.43 -2.01 4.70
C HIS A 314 16.86 -0.57 4.39
N ASP A 315 18.16 -0.35 4.20
CA ASP A 315 18.72 0.96 3.82
C ASP A 315 18.39 1.37 2.37
N PHE A 316 17.81 0.44 1.60
CA PHE A 316 17.33 0.58 0.23
C PHE A 316 15.78 0.46 0.15
N GLY A 317 15.21 0.82 -0.99
CA GLY A 317 13.77 0.95 -1.18
C GLY A 317 13.25 2.38 -0.96
N MET A 318 11.98 2.59 -1.23
CA MET A 318 11.33 3.90 -1.21
C MET A 318 10.87 4.33 0.19
N GLY A 319 10.61 3.38 1.09
CA GLY A 319 9.96 3.70 2.36
C GLY A 319 8.49 4.08 2.15
N TRP A 320 7.95 4.99 2.98
CA TRP A 320 6.56 5.43 2.89
C TRP A 320 6.35 6.46 1.78
N VAL A 321 5.32 6.24 0.97
CA VAL A 321 4.76 7.20 0.02
C VAL A 321 3.27 7.38 0.30
N ILE A 322 2.72 8.54 -0.06
CA ILE A 322 1.28 8.78 -0.05
C ILE A 322 0.83 8.91 -1.50
N ASN A 323 -0.14 8.10 -1.90
CA ASN A 323 -0.66 8.11 -3.26
C ASN A 323 -1.71 9.23 -3.47
N SER A 324 -2.27 9.33 -4.66
CA SER A 324 -3.23 10.39 -5.02
C SER A 324 -4.70 10.02 -4.83
N ALA A 325 -5.00 8.88 -4.20
CA ALA A 325 -6.38 8.49 -3.90
C ALA A 325 -7.10 9.59 -3.09
N GLY A 326 -8.39 9.79 -3.35
CA GLY A 326 -9.16 10.89 -2.74
C GLY A 326 -9.99 10.50 -1.53
N ASN A 327 -10.08 9.21 -1.22
CA ASN A 327 -11.19 8.66 -0.44
C ASN A 327 -10.79 8.00 0.89
N PHE A 328 -9.51 8.05 1.30
CA PHE A 328 -9.05 7.46 2.55
C PHE A 328 -8.58 8.51 3.55
N ASN A 329 -9.27 8.59 4.70
CA ASN A 329 -9.02 9.61 5.73
C ASN A 329 -8.91 11.02 5.11
N GLY A 330 -9.78 11.33 4.14
CA GLY A 330 -9.82 12.60 3.41
C GLY A 330 -8.61 12.90 2.51
N GLY A 331 -7.86 11.89 2.09
CA GLY A 331 -6.78 12.04 1.12
C GLY A 331 -6.19 10.71 0.66
N GLY A 332 -4.91 10.75 0.28
CA GLY A 332 -4.17 9.60 -0.24
C GLY A 332 -3.93 8.52 0.80
N MET A 333 -3.82 7.28 0.31
CA MET A 333 -3.40 6.11 1.08
C MET A 333 -1.88 6.08 1.22
N HIS A 334 -1.42 5.61 2.37
CA HIS A 334 0.00 5.36 2.64
C HIS A 334 0.41 4.01 2.06
N PHE A 335 1.59 3.93 1.47
CA PHE A 335 2.14 2.70 0.94
C PHE A 335 3.65 2.64 1.21
N SER A 336 4.16 1.44 1.50
CA SER A 336 5.59 1.18 1.54
C SER A 336 5.92 -0.13 0.84
N ASP A 337 7.03 -0.17 0.13
CA ASP A 337 7.57 -1.42 -0.42
C ASP A 337 8.01 -2.42 0.66
N SER A 338 8.16 -1.98 1.92
CA SER A 338 8.47 -2.84 3.06
C SER A 338 7.22 -3.29 3.82
N PHE A 339 6.17 -2.46 3.82
CA PHE A 339 4.99 -2.66 4.66
C PHE A 339 3.67 -2.85 3.89
N GLY A 340 3.66 -2.72 2.57
CA GLY A 340 2.42 -2.55 1.79
C GLY A 340 1.66 -1.33 2.28
N TYR A 341 0.34 -1.45 2.41
CA TYR A 341 -0.53 -0.46 3.07
C TYR A 341 -0.38 -0.43 4.60
N GLY A 342 0.49 -1.25 5.21
CA GLY A 342 0.76 -1.21 6.65
C GLY A 342 0.49 -2.53 7.37
N TYR A 343 0.28 -2.45 8.67
CA TYR A 343 0.12 -3.60 9.54
C TYR A 343 -1.34 -4.06 9.59
N LEU A 344 -1.55 -5.37 9.56
CA LEU A 344 -2.86 -6.00 9.67
C LEU A 344 -3.62 -5.50 10.90
N ASN A 345 -4.81 -4.93 10.65
CA ASN A 345 -5.81 -4.65 11.67
C ASN A 345 -7.09 -5.44 11.36
N VAL A 346 -7.37 -6.45 12.18
CA VAL A 346 -8.51 -7.36 12.00
C VAL A 346 -9.82 -6.70 12.40
N HIS A 347 -9.81 -5.82 13.40
CA HIS A 347 -10.99 -5.04 13.78
C HIS A 347 -11.48 -4.23 12.58
N ASP A 348 -10.63 -3.34 12.06
CA ASP A 348 -10.99 -2.43 10.99
C ASP A 348 -11.42 -3.18 9.72
N ALA A 349 -10.72 -4.26 9.36
CA ALA A 349 -11.07 -5.08 8.20
C ALA A 349 -12.48 -5.68 8.33
N VAL A 350 -12.82 -6.21 9.52
CA VAL A 350 -14.14 -6.82 9.76
C VAL A 350 -15.23 -5.76 9.83
N ARG A 351 -15.01 -4.64 10.52
CA ARG A 351 -15.99 -3.54 10.58
C ARG A 351 -16.29 -2.98 9.20
N LEU A 352 -15.26 -2.80 8.38
CA LEU A 352 -15.43 -2.36 7.01
C LEU A 352 -16.21 -3.40 6.17
N ALA A 353 -15.93 -4.70 6.35
CA ALA A 353 -16.64 -5.77 5.66
C ALA A 353 -18.16 -5.80 5.96
N GLU A 354 -18.57 -5.49 7.19
CA GLU A 354 -19.98 -5.44 7.60
C GLU A 354 -20.79 -4.36 6.87
N THR A 355 -20.12 -3.29 6.44
CA THR A 355 -20.73 -2.14 5.76
C THR A 355 -20.44 -2.13 4.25
N TRP A 356 -19.71 -3.13 3.75
CA TRP A 356 -19.33 -3.24 2.35
C TRP A 356 -20.49 -3.73 1.49
N ASP A 357 -20.83 -2.97 0.46
CA ASP A 357 -21.97 -3.21 -0.42
C ASP A 357 -21.58 -3.50 -1.88
N LYS A 358 -20.28 -3.38 -2.21
CA LYS A 358 -19.73 -3.79 -3.51
C LYS A 358 -19.55 -5.32 -3.57
N GLN A 359 -19.47 -5.83 -4.80
CA GLN A 359 -19.12 -7.22 -5.08
C GLN A 359 -18.19 -7.28 -6.30
N GLN A 360 -16.89 -7.22 -6.04
CA GLN A 360 -15.83 -7.21 -7.04
C GLN A 360 -15.24 -8.61 -7.22
N THR A 361 -15.44 -9.19 -8.41
CA THR A 361 -14.98 -10.52 -8.79
C THR A 361 -14.16 -10.44 -10.09
N THR A 362 -13.82 -11.59 -10.69
CA THR A 362 -13.22 -11.60 -12.03
C THR A 362 -14.19 -11.15 -13.13
N ASP A 363 -15.50 -11.24 -12.90
CA ASP A 363 -16.52 -10.94 -13.94
C ASP A 363 -16.65 -9.45 -14.23
N ASN A 364 -16.36 -8.60 -13.24
CA ASN A 364 -16.38 -7.13 -13.34
C ASN A 364 -14.99 -6.52 -13.13
N LEU A 365 -13.91 -7.27 -13.41
CA LEU A 365 -12.55 -6.75 -13.41
C LEU A 365 -12.27 -6.00 -14.71
N ALA A 366 -12.05 -4.69 -14.62
CA ALA A 366 -11.56 -3.89 -15.74
C ALA A 366 -10.06 -4.15 -15.93
N VAL A 367 -9.64 -4.42 -17.17
CA VAL A 367 -8.24 -4.64 -17.54
C VAL A 367 -7.93 -3.94 -18.85
N GLY A 368 -6.94 -3.05 -18.82
CA GLY A 368 -6.43 -2.36 -20.00
C GLY A 368 -4.96 -2.62 -20.21
N THR A 369 -4.51 -2.76 -21.47
CA THR A 369 -3.12 -3.07 -21.80
C THR A 369 -2.59 -2.16 -22.91
N GLU A 370 -1.47 -1.51 -22.66
CA GLU A 370 -0.75 -0.70 -23.65
C GLU A 370 0.62 -1.31 -23.94
N LYS A 371 0.99 -1.38 -25.23
CA LYS A 371 2.27 -1.94 -25.65
C LYS A 371 3.02 -0.96 -26.55
N VAL A 372 4.16 -0.51 -26.06
CA VAL A 372 5.00 0.46 -26.76
C VAL A 372 6.28 -0.22 -27.26
N SER A 373 6.67 0.07 -28.49
CA SER A 373 7.88 -0.48 -29.11
C SER A 373 8.87 0.63 -29.44
N PHE A 374 10.16 0.33 -29.26
CA PHE A 374 11.25 1.27 -29.44
C PHE A 374 12.26 0.72 -30.46
N SER A 375 12.81 1.61 -31.30
CA SER A 375 13.83 1.24 -32.30
C SER A 375 15.26 1.52 -31.84
N ASP A 376 15.46 2.57 -31.03
CA ASP A 376 16.77 3.19 -30.79
C ASP A 376 17.00 3.53 -29.30
N LEU A 377 16.63 2.62 -28.39
CA LEU A 377 16.92 2.74 -26.95
C LEU A 377 17.85 1.61 -26.51
N THR A 378 19.06 1.96 -26.13
CA THR A 378 20.09 1.03 -25.66
C THR A 378 20.67 1.55 -24.35
N LEU A 379 20.60 0.72 -23.32
CA LEU A 379 21.31 0.91 -22.06
C LEU A 379 22.73 0.35 -22.24
N THR A 380 23.76 1.12 -21.92
CA THR A 380 25.17 0.73 -22.05
C THR A 380 25.91 1.17 -20.79
N ALA A 381 26.48 0.22 -20.04
CA ALA A 381 27.20 0.52 -18.81
C ALA A 381 28.33 1.53 -19.05
N GLY A 382 28.32 2.64 -18.29
CA GLY A 382 29.32 3.70 -18.35
C GLY A 382 29.18 4.65 -19.55
N GLU A 383 28.20 4.42 -20.45
CA GLU A 383 27.92 5.31 -21.59
C GLU A 383 26.48 5.85 -21.58
N THR A 384 25.50 5.01 -21.24
CA THR A 384 24.08 5.32 -21.14
C THR A 384 23.52 4.50 -19.99
N ASP A 385 23.65 5.03 -18.79
CA ASP A 385 23.27 4.38 -17.53
C ASP A 385 21.82 4.71 -17.10
N GLN A 386 21.06 5.44 -17.90
CA GLN A 386 19.63 5.64 -17.66
C GLN A 386 18.86 5.68 -18.96
N LEU A 387 17.68 5.07 -18.97
CA LEU A 387 16.65 5.23 -19.99
C LEU A 387 15.37 5.71 -19.30
N GLN A 388 14.87 6.87 -19.73
CA GLN A 388 13.54 7.33 -19.36
C GLN A 388 12.62 7.26 -20.58
N VAL A 389 11.43 6.69 -20.41
CA VAL A 389 10.42 6.61 -21.47
C VAL A 389 9.06 6.99 -20.94
N GLN A 390 8.27 7.68 -21.76
CA GLN A 390 6.89 8.01 -21.47
C GLN A 390 5.95 7.33 -22.45
N PHE A 391 4.77 6.96 -21.97
CA PHE A 391 3.69 6.47 -22.81
C PHE A 391 2.33 6.97 -22.34
N GLU A 392 1.41 7.13 -23.28
CA GLU A 392 0.03 7.52 -23.00
C GLU A 392 -0.82 6.25 -22.82
N PHE A 393 -1.42 6.08 -21.64
CA PHE A 393 -2.45 5.08 -21.38
C PHE A 393 -3.83 5.74 -21.49
N LYS A 394 -4.74 5.13 -22.26
CA LYS A 394 -5.98 5.81 -22.69
C LYS A 394 -7.23 5.33 -21.99
N GLU A 395 -7.18 4.15 -21.40
CA GLU A 395 -8.35 3.56 -20.76
C GLU A 395 -8.55 4.21 -19.39
N ASN A 396 -9.81 4.49 -19.07
CA ASN A 396 -10.23 5.12 -17.82
C ASN A 396 -10.53 3.99 -16.85
N ILE A 397 -9.59 3.67 -15.97
CA ILE A 397 -9.66 2.56 -15.01
C ILE A 397 -9.27 3.14 -13.66
N GLU A 398 -10.15 3.00 -12.66
CA GLU A 398 -9.79 3.24 -11.27
C GLU A 398 -8.98 2.04 -10.79
N MET A 399 -7.72 2.26 -10.43
CA MET A 399 -6.76 1.17 -10.32
C MET A 399 -6.80 0.46 -8.98
N GLU A 400 -6.57 -0.85 -9.02
CA GLU A 400 -6.27 -1.73 -7.87
C GLU A 400 -4.82 -2.24 -7.90
N ALA A 401 -4.27 -2.37 -9.11
CA ALA A 401 -2.89 -2.79 -9.37
C ALA A 401 -2.47 -2.43 -10.79
N ALA A 402 -1.16 -2.40 -11.01
CA ALA A 402 -0.59 -2.33 -12.36
C ALA A 402 0.59 -3.28 -12.51
N GLN A 403 0.83 -3.73 -13.75
CA GLN A 403 1.99 -4.52 -14.14
C GLN A 403 2.79 -3.88 -15.26
N LEU A 404 4.12 -3.91 -15.14
CA LEU A 404 5.05 -3.48 -16.18
C LEU A 404 5.95 -4.65 -16.61
N GLU A 405 5.93 -4.96 -17.90
CA GLU A 405 6.86 -5.90 -18.52
C GLU A 405 7.87 -5.15 -19.39
N LEU A 406 9.16 -5.39 -19.13
CA LEU A 406 10.23 -4.82 -19.94
C LEU A 406 10.83 -5.88 -20.87
N ARG A 407 10.85 -5.59 -22.17
CA ARG A 407 11.67 -6.34 -23.12
C ARG A 407 13.07 -5.75 -23.15
N LEU A 408 13.79 -5.97 -22.05
CA LEU A 408 15.17 -5.56 -21.81
C LEU A 408 15.95 -6.79 -21.31
N SER A 409 17.09 -7.11 -21.95
CA SER A 409 17.90 -8.25 -21.54
C SER A 409 19.18 -7.79 -20.87
N TRP A 410 19.09 -7.56 -19.56
CA TRP A 410 20.23 -7.31 -18.68
C TRP A 410 20.51 -8.59 -17.88
N TYR A 411 21.78 -8.99 -17.81
CA TYR A 411 22.30 -10.21 -17.17
C TYR A 411 22.46 -10.11 -15.64
N HIS A 412 22.53 -8.89 -15.08
CA HIS A 412 22.71 -8.62 -13.66
C HIS A 412 21.62 -7.65 -13.19
N SER A 413 20.40 -8.15 -12.96
CA SER A 413 19.26 -7.30 -12.59
C SER A 413 19.49 -6.46 -11.33
N ASN A 414 20.37 -6.91 -10.42
CA ASN A 414 20.74 -6.15 -9.22
C ASN A 414 21.54 -4.89 -9.54
N ASP A 415 22.11 -4.75 -10.75
CA ASP A 415 22.70 -3.47 -11.16
C ASP A 415 21.61 -2.45 -11.56
N LEU A 416 20.35 -2.85 -11.64
CA LEU A 416 19.27 -2.02 -12.16
C LEU A 416 18.32 -1.56 -11.06
N GLU A 417 17.84 -0.34 -11.23
CA GLU A 417 16.60 0.13 -10.64
C GLU A 417 15.60 0.44 -11.74
N VAL A 418 14.33 0.13 -11.48
CA VAL A 418 13.24 0.46 -12.39
C VAL A 418 12.16 1.16 -11.61
N TYR A 419 11.78 2.35 -12.02
CA TYR A 419 10.70 3.14 -11.45
C TYR A 419 9.56 3.30 -12.45
N LEU A 420 8.34 3.28 -11.94
CA LEU A 420 7.12 3.55 -12.67
C LEU A 420 6.39 4.70 -11.96
N THR A 421 6.10 5.77 -12.69
CA THR A 421 5.38 6.94 -12.16
C THR A 421 4.00 7.02 -12.82
N SER A 422 2.95 7.09 -11.99
CA SER A 422 1.56 7.25 -12.44
C SER A 422 1.30 8.66 -13.00
N PRO A 423 0.22 8.86 -13.79
CA PRO A 423 -0.18 10.18 -14.28
C PRO A 423 -0.46 11.19 -13.17
N GLU A 424 -0.80 10.70 -11.98
CA GLU A 424 -1.10 11.50 -10.79
C GLU A 424 0.14 11.75 -9.92
N GLY A 425 1.30 11.16 -10.27
CA GLY A 425 2.60 11.46 -9.68
C GLY A 425 3.13 10.41 -8.71
N THR A 426 2.38 9.33 -8.46
CA THR A 426 2.83 8.27 -7.54
C THR A 426 3.93 7.43 -8.16
N VAL A 427 5.05 7.35 -7.46
CA VAL A 427 6.25 6.62 -7.89
C VAL A 427 6.27 5.23 -7.23
N SER A 428 6.54 4.20 -8.02
CA SER A 428 6.74 2.82 -7.57
C SER A 428 8.10 2.30 -8.04
N GLN A 429 8.94 1.82 -7.13
CA GLN A 429 10.14 1.06 -7.46
C GLN A 429 9.78 -0.40 -7.72
N LEU A 430 10.07 -0.89 -8.92
CA LEU A 430 9.71 -2.22 -9.39
C LEU A 430 10.90 -3.19 -9.38
N VAL A 431 12.11 -2.65 -9.57
CA VAL A 431 13.38 -3.38 -9.53
C VAL A 431 14.34 -2.60 -8.62
N TYR A 432 15.07 -3.34 -7.81
CA TYR A 432 15.89 -2.84 -6.70
C TYR A 432 17.35 -3.21 -6.90
N ASP A 433 18.23 -2.26 -6.54
CA ASP A 433 19.67 -2.47 -6.44
C ASP A 433 20.00 -3.13 -5.09
N PHE A 434 20.35 -4.42 -5.13
CA PHE A 434 20.86 -5.14 -3.98
C PHE A 434 22.38 -5.22 -4.12
N GLU A 435 23.13 -4.46 -3.29
CA GLU A 435 24.60 -4.28 -3.34
C GLU A 435 25.45 -5.57 -3.25
N ALA A 436 24.84 -6.75 -3.15
CA ALA A 436 25.54 -8.03 -3.11
C ALA A 436 25.96 -8.49 -4.52
N GLU A 437 27.25 -8.85 -4.69
CA GLU A 437 27.90 -9.39 -5.91
C GLU A 437 27.28 -10.69 -6.47
N GLY A 438 26.01 -10.67 -6.87
CA GLY A 438 25.18 -11.84 -7.17
C GLY A 438 24.40 -11.73 -8.47
N PHE A 439 24.17 -12.88 -9.11
CA PHE A 439 23.33 -13.00 -10.29
C PHE A 439 21.85 -12.88 -9.87
N GLY A 440 21.27 -11.67 -9.97
CA GLY A 440 19.83 -11.47 -9.75
C GLY A 440 18.92 -12.08 -10.83
N GLY A 441 19.50 -12.58 -11.94
CA GLY A 441 18.76 -13.12 -13.07
C GLY A 441 18.58 -12.11 -14.20
N SER A 442 17.65 -12.38 -15.11
CA SER A 442 17.35 -11.49 -16.25
C SER A 442 15.89 -11.08 -16.24
N ILE A 443 15.65 -9.77 -16.16
CA ILE A 443 14.32 -9.14 -16.14
C ILE A 443 13.54 -9.25 -17.46
N ALA A 444 14.03 -10.04 -18.43
CA ALA A 444 13.55 -10.03 -19.80
C ALA A 444 12.14 -10.61 -19.96
N ASN A 445 11.15 -9.72 -20.08
CA ASN A 445 9.72 -10.03 -20.13
C ASN A 445 9.26 -10.73 -18.83
N PHE A 446 9.63 -10.18 -17.69
CA PHE A 446 9.01 -10.52 -16.41
C PHE A 446 8.00 -9.40 -16.05
N PRO A 447 6.75 -9.72 -15.66
CA PRO A 447 5.78 -8.73 -15.22
C PRO A 447 6.07 -8.32 -13.78
N PHE A 448 6.43 -7.06 -13.56
CA PHE A 448 6.59 -6.49 -12.22
C PHE A 448 5.31 -5.77 -11.83
N SER A 449 4.84 -5.97 -10.60
CA SER A 449 3.59 -5.38 -10.13
C SER A 449 3.82 -4.22 -9.19
N THR A 450 2.87 -3.29 -9.15
CA THR A 450 2.73 -2.31 -8.08
C THR A 450 1.30 -2.29 -7.54
N ARG A 451 1.19 -2.13 -6.21
CA ARG A 451 -0.04 -1.89 -5.47
C ARG A 451 -0.17 -0.46 -4.99
N ALA A 452 0.90 0.36 -5.02
CA ALA A 452 0.94 1.70 -4.44
C ALA A 452 -0.08 2.70 -5.02
N ILE A 453 -0.64 2.39 -6.18
CA ILE A 453 -1.50 3.26 -6.99
C ILE A 453 -3.01 2.99 -6.80
N MET A 454 -3.40 2.20 -5.79
CA MET A 454 -4.82 1.84 -5.61
C MET A 454 -5.66 3.11 -5.37
N GLY A 455 -6.82 3.20 -6.03
CA GLY A 455 -7.72 4.36 -5.99
C GLY A 455 -7.34 5.50 -6.95
N GLU A 456 -6.20 5.42 -7.65
CA GLU A 456 -5.82 6.42 -8.67
C GLU A 456 -6.42 6.08 -10.04
N ASN A 457 -6.46 7.07 -10.93
CA ASN A 457 -6.88 6.87 -12.31
C ASN A 457 -5.71 6.45 -13.23
N ALA A 458 -5.89 5.38 -14.01
CA ALA A 458 -4.88 4.89 -14.94
C ALA A 458 -4.66 5.80 -16.17
N GLN A 459 -5.64 6.61 -16.55
CA GLN A 459 -5.62 7.39 -17.79
C GLN A 459 -4.62 8.53 -17.69
N GLY A 460 -3.67 8.59 -18.63
CA GLY A 460 -2.74 9.71 -18.73
C GLY A 460 -1.36 9.29 -19.18
N ILE A 461 -0.37 10.13 -18.85
CA ILE A 461 1.03 9.90 -19.21
C ILE A 461 1.71 9.17 -18.06
N TRP A 462 2.21 7.97 -18.36
CA TRP A 462 3.05 7.19 -17.46
C TRP A 462 4.51 7.40 -17.81
N THR A 463 5.37 7.44 -16.79
CA THR A 463 6.84 7.51 -16.95
C THR A 463 7.48 6.24 -16.42
N VAL A 464 8.42 5.68 -17.17
CA VAL A 464 9.27 4.56 -16.76
C VAL A 464 10.71 4.99 -16.81
N ASP A 465 11.39 4.87 -15.67
CA ASP A 465 12.82 5.12 -15.51
C ASP A 465 13.54 3.81 -15.28
N ILE A 466 14.58 3.54 -16.07
CA ILE A 466 15.46 2.37 -15.94
C ILE A 466 16.87 2.89 -15.72
N ILE A 467 17.43 2.64 -14.54
CA ILE A 467 18.73 3.16 -14.12
C ILE A 467 19.70 1.99 -13.91
N ASN A 468 20.89 2.07 -14.50
CA ASN A 468 22.02 1.21 -14.19
C ASN A 468 22.88 1.88 -13.10
N ARG A 469 23.03 1.21 -11.96
CA ARG A 469 23.84 1.64 -10.83
C ARG A 469 25.29 1.17 -10.91
N ASN A 470 25.59 0.23 -11.81
CA ASN A 470 26.94 -0.28 -12.04
C ASN A 470 27.51 0.17 -13.39
N PRO A 471 28.12 1.35 -13.50
CA PRO A 471 28.70 1.85 -14.77
C PRO A 471 29.88 1.00 -15.25
N ASN A 472 30.42 0.13 -14.40
CA ASN A 472 31.51 -0.79 -14.75
C ASN A 472 31.02 -2.19 -15.15
N ALA A 473 29.71 -2.42 -15.24
CA ALA A 473 29.14 -3.72 -15.60
C ALA A 473 29.67 -4.18 -16.97
N LEU A 474 30.09 -5.45 -17.04
CA LEU A 474 30.67 -6.05 -18.24
C LEU A 474 29.74 -7.12 -18.82
N LEU A 475 29.87 -7.34 -20.13
CA LEU A 475 29.31 -8.53 -20.76
C LEU A 475 29.84 -9.80 -20.06
N ARG A 476 29.06 -10.89 -20.09
CA ARG A 476 29.42 -12.17 -19.45
C ARG A 476 30.78 -12.74 -19.88
N ASP A 477 31.23 -12.42 -21.08
CA ASP A 477 32.54 -12.84 -21.61
C ASP A 477 33.64 -11.78 -21.45
N GLU A 478 33.37 -10.72 -20.68
CA GLU A 478 34.23 -9.58 -20.39
C GLU A 478 34.72 -8.84 -21.65
N SER A 479 34.01 -9.00 -22.79
CA SER A 479 34.45 -8.45 -24.08
C SER A 479 34.22 -6.95 -24.25
N GLY A 480 33.46 -6.32 -23.35
CA GLY A 480 33.12 -4.90 -23.37
C GLY A 480 32.08 -4.52 -22.31
N PRO A 481 31.66 -3.24 -22.27
CA PRO A 481 30.61 -2.79 -21.36
C PRO A 481 29.32 -3.53 -21.63
N MET A 482 28.57 -3.76 -20.56
CA MET A 482 27.28 -4.39 -20.63
C MET A 482 26.29 -3.54 -21.44
N THR A 483 25.53 -4.18 -22.32
CA THR A 483 24.58 -3.51 -23.21
C THR A 483 23.25 -4.25 -23.26
N ALA A 484 22.15 -3.51 -23.24
CA ALA A 484 20.82 -4.06 -23.47
C ALA A 484 19.92 -3.09 -24.22
N ASP A 485 19.27 -3.58 -25.26
CA ASP A 485 18.27 -2.81 -25.98
C ASP A 485 16.91 -2.92 -25.29
N LEU A 486 16.29 -1.78 -24.96
CA LEU A 486 14.88 -1.75 -24.62
C LEU A 486 14.08 -1.84 -25.92
N LYS A 487 13.51 -3.00 -26.23
CA LYS A 487 12.79 -3.22 -27.49
C LYS A 487 11.32 -2.84 -27.41
N SER A 488 10.71 -3.06 -26.25
CA SER A 488 9.32 -2.73 -25.97
C SER A 488 9.06 -2.76 -24.49
N LEU A 489 7.99 -2.10 -24.06
CA LEU A 489 7.34 -2.34 -22.78
C LEU A 489 5.89 -2.75 -23.00
N THR A 490 5.33 -3.48 -22.04
CA THR A 490 3.89 -3.75 -21.94
C THR A 490 3.45 -3.30 -20.56
N PHE A 491 2.46 -2.42 -20.49
CA PHE A 491 1.84 -1.98 -19.25
C PHE A 491 0.41 -2.50 -19.20
N THR A 492 0.00 -3.03 -18.05
CA THR A 492 -1.36 -3.50 -17.81
C THR A 492 -1.89 -2.89 -16.53
N ALA A 493 -3.04 -2.23 -16.59
CA ALA A 493 -3.77 -1.73 -15.42
C ALA A 493 -4.95 -2.66 -15.11
N TYR A 494 -5.21 -2.85 -13.81
CA TYR A 494 -6.30 -3.68 -13.28
C TYR A 494 -7.10 -2.84 -12.28
N GLY A 495 -8.43 -2.96 -12.33
CA GLY A 495 -9.29 -2.33 -11.32
C GLY A 495 -10.75 -2.25 -11.75
N ASN A 496 -11.38 -1.10 -11.49
CA ASN A 496 -12.80 -0.87 -11.76
C ASN A 496 -13.03 0.06 -12.94
N ASP A 497 -14.17 -0.11 -13.60
CA ASP A 497 -14.73 0.96 -14.42
C ASP A 497 -15.13 2.11 -13.47
N PRO A 498 -14.71 3.37 -13.72
CA PRO A 498 -15.00 4.47 -12.79
C PRO A 498 -16.50 4.70 -12.61
N GLU A 499 -16.91 4.85 -11.35
CA GLU A 499 -18.26 5.14 -10.92
C GLU A 499 -18.36 6.59 -10.45
N VAL A 500 -19.60 7.10 -10.33
CA VAL A 500 -19.87 8.43 -9.76
C VAL A 500 -20.38 8.34 -8.32
N ASP A 501 -20.63 7.11 -7.83
CA ASP A 501 -21.07 6.86 -6.47
C ASP A 501 -19.80 6.54 -5.66
N ASP A 502 -19.33 7.52 -4.89
CA ASP A 502 -18.08 7.45 -4.12
C ASP A 502 -18.31 6.93 -2.69
N SER A 503 -17.30 6.25 -2.15
CA SER A 503 -17.22 5.89 -0.74
C SER A 503 -15.98 6.51 -0.11
N TYR A 504 -16.19 7.31 0.95
CA TYR A 504 -15.14 7.98 1.73
C TYR A 504 -14.95 7.26 3.06
N PHE A 505 -13.77 6.70 3.27
CA PHE A 505 -13.45 5.86 4.42
C PHE A 505 -12.65 6.60 5.46
N TYR A 506 -13.04 6.50 6.72
CA TYR A 506 -12.27 7.02 7.85
C TYR A 506 -12.00 5.93 8.90
N SER A 507 -10.81 5.99 9.49
CA SER A 507 -10.36 5.09 10.56
C SER A 507 -9.77 5.85 11.74
N ASP A 508 -9.51 5.16 12.84
CA ASP A 508 -8.83 5.74 14.01
C ASP A 508 -7.44 6.30 13.69
N SER A 509 -6.80 5.87 12.60
CA SER A 509 -5.52 6.45 12.15
C SER A 509 -5.64 7.93 11.80
N PHE A 510 -6.83 8.45 11.45
CA PHE A 510 -7.08 9.88 11.29
C PHE A 510 -6.86 10.67 12.59
N LEU A 511 -7.12 10.04 13.73
CA LEU A 511 -6.95 10.64 15.06
C LEU A 511 -5.52 10.44 15.60
N SER A 512 -4.74 9.56 14.99
CA SER A 512 -3.39 9.20 15.42
C SER A 512 -2.32 10.25 15.08
N ASP A 513 -1.10 10.06 15.56
CA ASP A 513 0.04 10.94 15.24
C ASP A 513 0.62 10.69 13.84
N LEU A 514 -0.05 9.88 12.99
CA LEU A 514 0.35 9.63 11.60
C LEU A 514 0.32 10.90 10.74
N TYR A 515 -0.62 11.81 11.02
CA TYR A 515 -0.76 13.08 10.32
C TYR A 515 -0.45 14.24 11.26
N SER A 516 0.43 15.14 10.79
CA SER A 516 0.63 16.45 11.42
C SER A 516 -0.68 17.23 11.50
N GLU A 517 -0.74 18.27 12.35
CA GLU A 517 -1.95 19.10 12.46
C GLU A 517 -2.31 19.75 11.12
N GLU A 518 -1.31 20.16 10.32
CA GLU A 518 -1.51 20.75 8.99
C GLU A 518 -2.02 19.75 7.97
N GLU A 519 -1.44 18.56 7.88
CA GLU A 519 -1.93 17.50 7.00
C GLU A 519 -3.35 17.08 7.38
N ARG A 520 -3.63 16.98 8.69
CA ARG A 520 -4.97 16.69 9.17
C ARG A 520 -5.93 17.80 8.74
N ASP A 521 -5.56 19.06 8.85
CA ASP A 521 -6.39 20.18 8.37
C ASP A 521 -6.74 20.08 6.88
N GLN A 522 -5.81 19.60 6.05
CA GLN A 522 -6.06 19.35 4.62
C GLN A 522 -7.02 18.16 4.38
N ARG A 523 -6.99 17.16 5.27
CA ARG A 523 -7.77 15.92 5.22
C ARG A 523 -9.16 15.99 5.89
N ARG A 524 -9.51 17.11 6.52
CA ARG A 524 -10.80 17.28 7.24
C ARG A 524 -12.00 17.56 6.33
N THR A 525 -11.80 17.76 5.04
CA THR A 525 -12.89 18.13 4.11
C THR A 525 -13.27 16.95 3.24
N VAL A 526 -14.55 16.58 3.30
CA VAL A 526 -15.18 15.62 2.39
C VAL A 526 -16.01 16.41 1.40
N SER A 527 -15.74 16.22 0.11
CA SER A 527 -16.50 16.85 -0.97
C SER A 527 -16.52 15.96 -2.20
N ASP A 528 -17.71 15.66 -2.67
CA ASP A 528 -17.96 15.13 -4.01
C ASP A 528 -18.04 16.30 -5.02
N SER A 529 -17.56 16.04 -6.25
CA SER A 529 -17.56 16.99 -7.35
C SER A 529 -18.16 16.46 -8.67
N ASP A 530 -18.46 15.16 -8.75
CA ASP A 530 -19.02 14.54 -9.95
C ASP A 530 -20.47 14.05 -9.76
N GLY A 531 -20.94 13.96 -8.51
CA GLY A 531 -22.31 13.77 -8.09
C GLY A 531 -22.78 12.33 -8.23
N GLY A 532 -23.08 11.65 -7.15
CA GLY A 532 -23.67 10.31 -7.17
C GLY A 532 -24.69 10.14 -6.08
N VAL A 533 -24.72 8.92 -5.53
CA VAL A 533 -25.19 8.62 -4.19
C VAL A 533 -23.97 8.23 -3.38
N ASP A 534 -23.45 9.18 -2.61
CA ASP A 534 -22.14 9.06 -2.00
C ASP A 534 -22.24 8.67 -0.53
N THR A 535 -21.22 7.97 -0.05
CA THR A 535 -21.22 7.35 1.27
C THR A 535 -20.02 7.80 2.10
N LEU A 536 -20.28 8.31 3.31
CA LEU A 536 -19.27 8.47 4.35
C LEU A 536 -19.26 7.26 5.26
N ASN A 537 -18.20 6.44 5.20
CA ASN A 537 -18.08 5.22 5.98
C ASN A 537 -17.07 5.38 7.12
N LEU A 538 -17.58 5.38 8.36
CA LEU A 538 -16.80 5.50 9.59
C LEU A 538 -16.76 4.18 10.39
N ALA A 539 -17.07 3.04 9.77
CA ALA A 539 -17.16 1.75 10.46
C ALA A 539 -15.87 1.35 11.19
N MET A 540 -14.71 1.81 10.72
CA MET A 540 -13.41 1.53 11.34
C MET A 540 -13.09 2.44 12.54
N VAL A 541 -13.96 3.40 12.87
CA VAL A 541 -13.74 4.35 13.98
C VAL A 541 -14.30 3.77 15.27
N THR A 542 -13.50 3.80 16.34
CA THR A 542 -13.93 3.33 17.67
C THR A 542 -14.41 4.45 18.59
N ALA A 543 -14.10 5.70 18.26
CA ALA A 543 -14.56 6.87 18.98
C ALA A 543 -15.99 7.29 18.59
N ASP A 544 -16.69 7.97 19.49
CA ASP A 544 -17.98 8.60 19.17
C ASP A 544 -17.83 9.56 17.97
N VAL A 545 -18.69 9.42 16.96
CA VAL A 545 -18.76 10.31 15.80
C VAL A 545 -20.03 11.16 15.81
N ARG A 546 -19.93 12.32 15.16
CA ARG A 546 -21.08 13.19 14.87
C ARG A 546 -21.07 13.51 13.39
N VAL A 547 -22.10 13.08 12.67
CA VAL A 547 -22.25 13.37 11.24
C VAL A 547 -23.53 14.18 11.03
N ASP A 548 -23.41 15.32 10.34
CA ASP A 548 -24.55 16.09 9.84
C ASP A 548 -24.39 16.30 8.33
N LEU A 549 -25.05 15.45 7.54
CA LEU A 549 -25.00 15.47 6.07
C LEU A 549 -25.63 16.74 5.47
N SER A 550 -26.41 17.49 6.25
CA SER A 550 -26.96 18.79 5.80
C SER A 550 -25.95 19.93 5.86
N GLY A 551 -24.78 19.72 6.48
CA GLY A 551 -23.77 20.75 6.72
C GLY A 551 -24.22 21.88 7.66
N GLN A 552 -25.39 21.75 8.32
CA GLN A 552 -25.93 22.81 9.19
C GLN A 552 -25.28 22.83 10.57
N GLN A 553 -24.81 21.66 11.04
CA GLN A 553 -24.02 21.52 12.25
C GLN A 553 -22.64 20.99 11.91
N GLN A 554 -21.72 21.22 12.84
CA GLN A 554 -20.35 20.72 12.73
C GLN A 554 -20.36 19.19 12.92
N SER A 555 -19.78 18.48 11.96
CA SER A 555 -19.46 17.05 12.07
C SER A 555 -18.11 16.88 12.79
N SER A 556 -17.89 15.72 13.38
CA SER A 556 -16.65 15.38 14.08
C SER A 556 -16.40 13.87 14.15
N ILE A 557 -15.14 13.50 14.20
CA ILE A 557 -14.65 12.15 14.50
C ILE A 557 -13.89 12.26 15.82
N GLY A 558 -14.43 11.70 16.90
CA GLY A 558 -13.94 12.01 18.25
C GLY A 558 -13.92 13.52 18.51
N ASP A 559 -12.76 14.05 18.90
CA ASP A 559 -12.56 15.49 19.14
C ASP A 559 -12.18 16.28 17.86
N GLU A 560 -11.92 15.61 16.74
CA GLU A 560 -11.50 16.25 15.49
C GLU A 560 -12.68 16.69 14.64
N THR A 561 -12.58 17.87 14.03
CA THR A 561 -13.65 18.41 13.18
C THR A 561 -13.64 17.75 11.80
N LEU A 562 -14.83 17.41 11.30
CA LEU A 562 -15.04 17.01 9.91
C LEU A 562 -15.91 18.05 9.19
N ILE A 563 -15.53 18.41 7.97
CA ILE A 563 -16.25 19.36 7.11
C ILE A 563 -16.84 18.57 5.95
N ILE A 564 -18.16 18.45 5.92
CA ILE A 564 -18.90 17.81 4.81
C ILE A 564 -19.48 18.93 3.95
N ALA A 565 -19.17 18.93 2.65
CA ALA A 565 -19.75 19.89 1.73
C ALA A 565 -21.27 19.69 1.61
N ASP A 566 -22.02 20.79 1.48
CA ASP A 566 -23.50 20.75 1.46
C ASP A 566 -24.02 19.98 0.24
N GLY A 567 -24.76 18.90 0.50
CA GLY A 567 -25.39 18.07 -0.53
C GLY A 567 -24.41 17.24 -1.36
N SER A 568 -23.25 16.89 -0.79
CA SER A 568 -22.22 16.07 -1.44
C SER A 568 -22.16 14.64 -0.93
N ILE A 569 -23.00 14.25 0.04
CA ILE A 569 -23.00 12.92 0.67
C ILE A 569 -24.44 12.59 1.10
N GLU A 570 -24.93 11.42 0.72
CA GLU A 570 -26.29 10.95 1.01
C GLU A 570 -26.33 9.91 2.13
N ASN A 571 -25.28 9.10 2.27
CA ASN A 571 -25.26 7.98 3.19
C ASN A 571 -24.15 8.12 4.22
N ALA A 572 -24.40 7.61 5.43
CA ALA A 572 -23.41 7.57 6.49
C ALA A 572 -23.49 6.29 7.31
N PHE A 573 -22.33 5.69 7.56
CA PHE A 573 -22.14 4.63 8.55
C PHE A 573 -21.36 5.21 9.74
N GLY A 574 -21.88 5.02 10.95
CA GLY A 574 -21.14 5.18 12.19
C GLY A 574 -20.17 4.03 12.43
N GLY A 575 -19.56 4.03 13.62
CA GLY A 575 -18.52 3.10 14.04
C GLY A 575 -18.93 2.27 15.26
N ASP A 576 -17.97 2.05 16.16
CA ASP A 576 -18.18 1.32 17.42
C ASP A 576 -18.53 2.26 18.62
N GLY A 577 -18.60 3.57 18.37
CA GLY A 577 -18.89 4.63 19.34
C GLY A 577 -20.38 4.87 19.59
N ASN A 578 -20.73 5.80 20.49
CA ASN A 578 -22.13 6.23 20.63
C ASN A 578 -22.40 7.41 19.71
N ASP A 579 -22.90 7.11 18.53
CA ASP A 579 -22.82 8.01 17.40
C ASP A 579 -24.06 8.88 17.25
N MET A 580 -23.87 10.02 16.61
CA MET A 580 -24.94 10.95 16.27
C MET A 580 -24.96 11.23 14.77
N LEU A 581 -25.89 10.62 14.04
CA LEU A 581 -26.00 10.78 12.60
C LEU A 581 -27.26 11.57 12.25
N ALA A 582 -27.11 12.60 11.42
CA ALA A 582 -28.19 13.42 10.90
C ALA A 582 -28.12 13.49 9.38
N GLY A 583 -29.25 13.22 8.72
CA GLY A 583 -29.37 13.29 7.27
C GLY A 583 -29.48 14.72 6.75
N SER A 584 -29.85 14.85 5.49
CA SER A 584 -30.09 16.12 4.80
C SER A 584 -31.57 16.27 4.42
N ALA A 585 -31.89 17.08 3.41
CA ALA A 585 -33.24 17.15 2.84
C ALA A 585 -33.45 16.13 1.71
N ALA A 586 -32.42 15.34 1.39
CA ALA A 586 -32.44 14.25 0.40
C ALA A 586 -32.94 12.96 1.05
N ASN A 587 -32.98 11.87 0.27
CA ASN A 587 -33.22 10.55 0.83
C ASN A 587 -31.88 10.03 1.36
N ASN A 588 -31.79 9.74 2.65
CA ASN A 588 -30.55 9.31 3.28
C ASN A 588 -30.64 7.88 3.79
N GLU A 589 -29.50 7.19 3.80
CA GLU A 589 -29.31 5.93 4.50
C GLU A 589 -28.29 6.12 5.63
N LEU A 590 -28.76 6.01 6.88
CA LEU A 590 -27.95 6.23 8.08
C LEU A 590 -27.90 4.95 8.92
N HIS A 591 -26.69 4.48 9.21
CA HIS A 591 -26.42 3.29 10.00
C HIS A 591 -25.63 3.67 11.25
N GLY A 592 -26.19 3.46 12.44
CA GLY A 592 -25.55 3.78 13.72
C GLY A 592 -24.28 2.94 13.95
N GLY A 593 -24.40 1.63 13.80
CA GLY A 593 -23.27 0.71 13.95
C GLY A 593 -23.37 -0.05 15.27
N ARG A 594 -22.30 -0.04 16.07
CA ARG A 594 -22.33 -0.53 17.45
C ARG A 594 -22.30 0.67 18.39
N GLY A 595 -22.95 0.56 19.54
CA GLY A 595 -23.04 1.65 20.52
C GLY A 595 -24.49 2.06 20.73
N ASP A 596 -24.72 3.00 21.65
CA ASP A 596 -26.06 3.56 21.89
C ASP A 596 -26.27 4.80 21.01
N ASP A 597 -26.80 4.61 19.80
CA ASP A 597 -26.76 5.64 18.75
C ASP A 597 -27.98 6.56 18.71
N VAL A 598 -27.79 7.72 18.09
CA VAL A 598 -28.84 8.73 17.87
C VAL A 598 -28.94 9.08 16.39
N LEU A 599 -30.01 8.61 15.74
CA LEU A 599 -30.31 8.87 14.34
C LEU A 599 -31.35 9.98 14.22
N LEU A 600 -30.97 11.12 13.66
CA LEU A 600 -31.84 12.28 13.48
C LEU A 600 -32.51 12.18 12.11
N ALA A 601 -33.82 11.90 12.12
CA ALA A 601 -34.64 11.95 10.93
C ALA A 601 -34.74 13.40 10.43
N THR A 602 -34.38 13.61 9.18
CA THR A 602 -34.45 14.90 8.50
C THR A 602 -35.53 14.85 7.42
N GLY A 603 -35.52 15.76 6.45
CA GLY A 603 -36.55 15.74 5.40
C GLY A 603 -36.14 14.76 4.32
N GLY A 604 -37.03 13.87 3.87
CA GLY A 604 -36.66 12.87 2.87
C GLY A 604 -37.38 11.56 3.11
N ASP A 605 -37.23 10.62 2.19
CA ASP A 605 -37.54 9.23 2.45
C ASP A 605 -36.25 8.55 2.95
N ASP A 606 -36.14 8.36 4.27
CA ASP A 606 -34.90 7.96 4.94
C ASP A 606 -34.95 6.51 5.43
N VAL A 607 -33.79 5.85 5.38
CA VAL A 607 -33.52 4.55 5.99
C VAL A 607 -32.61 4.77 7.21
N LEU A 608 -33.08 4.36 8.39
CA LEU A 608 -32.42 4.58 9.67
C LEU A 608 -32.22 3.23 10.37
N ILE A 609 -30.98 2.76 10.47
CA ILE A 609 -30.63 1.46 11.03
C ILE A 609 -29.79 1.72 12.28
N GLY A 610 -30.29 1.39 13.47
CA GLY A 610 -29.56 1.63 14.72
C GLY A 610 -28.37 0.69 14.83
N GLY A 611 -28.64 -0.61 14.89
CA GLY A 611 -27.62 -1.64 14.90
C GLY A 611 -27.53 -2.30 16.28
N ALA A 612 -26.31 -2.42 16.81
CA ALA A 612 -26.07 -3.11 18.08
C ALA A 612 -25.94 -2.12 19.24
N GLY A 613 -26.98 -2.02 20.07
CA GLY A 613 -26.96 -1.21 21.30
C GLY A 613 -28.37 -0.85 21.75
N GLU A 614 -28.52 0.26 22.49
CA GLU A 614 -29.83 0.91 22.71
C GLU A 614 -29.95 2.20 21.87
N ASP A 615 -30.63 2.10 20.73
CA ASP A 615 -30.65 3.15 19.71
C ASP A 615 -31.90 4.01 19.77
N ARG A 616 -31.75 5.27 19.31
CA ARG A 616 -32.84 6.25 19.28
C ARG A 616 -32.94 7.00 17.96
N VAL A 617 -34.12 6.93 17.35
CA VAL A 617 -34.51 7.83 16.27
C VAL A 617 -35.14 9.11 16.84
N VAL A 618 -34.62 10.27 16.45
CA VAL A 618 -35.12 11.59 16.86
C VAL A 618 -35.81 12.28 15.69
N LEU A 619 -37.06 12.70 15.90
CA LEU A 619 -37.89 13.38 14.90
C LEU A 619 -38.30 14.78 15.37
N ASP A 620 -38.05 15.81 14.56
CA ASP A 620 -38.33 17.22 14.88
C ASP A 620 -39.84 17.61 14.90
N GLY A 621 -40.74 16.63 14.79
CA GLY A 621 -42.20 16.78 14.70
C GLY A 621 -42.94 16.26 15.93
N ALA A 622 -44.24 16.53 16.01
CA ALA A 622 -45.10 15.91 17.03
C ALA A 622 -45.58 14.53 16.56
N PHE A 623 -45.87 13.62 17.48
CA PHE A 623 -46.35 12.27 17.12
C PHE A 623 -47.65 12.30 16.29
N ALA A 624 -48.48 13.32 16.47
CA ALA A 624 -49.68 13.52 15.65
C ALA A 624 -49.40 13.73 14.14
N GLY A 625 -48.15 13.97 13.76
CA GLY A 625 -47.68 14.04 12.37
C GLY A 625 -47.35 12.68 11.75
N VAL A 626 -47.34 11.60 12.52
CA VAL A 626 -47.07 10.23 12.04
C VAL A 626 -48.33 9.60 11.45
N SER A 627 -48.18 8.89 10.33
CA SER A 627 -49.26 8.13 9.71
C SER A 627 -48.75 6.92 8.94
N GLY A 628 -49.63 5.94 8.68
CA GLY A 628 -49.28 4.81 7.82
C GLY A 628 -48.28 3.82 8.41
N ILE A 629 -48.18 3.72 9.74
CA ILE A 629 -47.27 2.79 10.43
C ILE A 629 -47.51 1.36 9.95
N GLN A 630 -46.47 0.72 9.44
CA GLN A 630 -46.48 -0.64 8.91
C GLN A 630 -45.18 -1.37 9.29
N PHE A 631 -45.31 -2.63 9.71
CA PHE A 631 -44.17 -3.53 9.85
C PHE A 631 -44.06 -4.43 8.61
N LEU A 632 -42.90 -4.41 7.95
CA LEU A 632 -42.62 -5.18 6.75
C LEU A 632 -42.09 -6.58 7.09
N SER A 633 -42.20 -7.51 6.14
CA SER A 633 -41.61 -8.84 6.27
C SER A 633 -40.07 -8.84 6.29
N THR A 634 -39.46 -7.73 5.91
CA THR A 634 -38.01 -7.49 5.97
C THR A 634 -37.51 -7.15 7.37
N GLY A 635 -38.40 -6.93 8.35
CA GLY A 635 -38.03 -6.44 9.68
C GLY A 635 -38.11 -4.91 9.82
N LEU A 636 -38.26 -4.18 8.71
CA LEU A 636 -38.38 -2.72 8.75
C LEU A 636 -39.74 -2.24 9.30
N LEU A 637 -39.68 -1.24 10.17
CA LEU A 637 -40.83 -0.42 10.56
C LEU A 637 -40.89 0.82 9.66
N GLN A 638 -41.99 0.97 8.92
CA GLN A 638 -42.19 2.10 8.02
C GLN A 638 -43.33 3.00 8.47
N PHE A 639 -43.15 4.31 8.38
CA PHE A 639 -44.23 5.29 8.60
C PHE A 639 -43.94 6.62 7.89
N ALA A 640 -45.00 7.30 7.46
CA ALA A 640 -44.90 8.66 6.97
C ALA A 640 -44.90 9.64 8.15
N TRP A 641 -44.03 10.64 8.11
CA TRP A 641 -43.88 11.63 9.15
C TRP A 641 -43.93 13.06 8.60
N LEU A 642 -44.49 13.98 9.40
CA LEU A 642 -44.58 15.41 9.09
C LEU A 642 -43.74 16.20 10.09
N GLY A 643 -42.50 16.52 9.72
CA GLY A 643 -41.59 17.32 10.50
C GLY A 643 -41.74 18.83 10.33
N GLN A 644 -40.96 19.57 11.11
CA GLN A 644 -40.88 21.03 11.08
C GLN A 644 -40.00 21.54 9.94
N ASN A 645 -38.93 20.81 9.60
CA ASN A 645 -37.99 21.20 8.54
C ASN A 645 -38.14 20.40 7.23
N GLY A 646 -39.09 19.46 7.19
CA GLY A 646 -39.30 18.53 6.09
C GLY A 646 -40.01 17.29 6.62
N GLY A 647 -40.50 16.40 5.76
CA GLY A 647 -41.04 15.13 6.18
C GLY A 647 -41.15 14.19 5.00
N GLY A 648 -41.16 12.89 5.27
CA GLY A 648 -41.27 11.86 4.26
C GLY A 648 -41.48 10.50 4.91
N LEU A 649 -41.10 9.44 4.21
CA LEU A 649 -41.20 8.07 4.68
C LEU A 649 -39.96 7.68 5.48
N ILE A 650 -40.15 7.29 6.74
CA ILE A 650 -39.07 6.70 7.55
C ILE A 650 -39.17 5.19 7.45
N SER A 651 -38.04 4.53 7.17
CA SER A 651 -37.84 3.09 7.29
C SER A 651 -36.81 2.84 8.40
N ALA A 652 -37.23 2.27 9.52
CA ALA A 652 -36.36 2.02 10.67
C ALA A 652 -36.15 0.52 10.92
N LEU A 653 -34.92 0.12 11.28
CA LEU A 653 -34.54 -1.23 11.71
C LEU A 653 -33.64 -1.13 12.94
N ASP A 654 -33.74 -2.11 13.85
CA ASP A 654 -32.86 -2.23 15.02
C ASP A 654 -32.77 -0.90 15.81
N VAL A 655 -33.95 -0.41 16.24
CA VAL A 655 -34.09 0.82 17.03
C VAL A 655 -35.01 0.59 18.22
N GLU A 656 -34.60 0.97 19.42
CA GLU A 656 -35.38 0.79 20.65
C GLU A 656 -36.38 1.93 20.89
N TRP A 657 -36.00 3.17 20.55
CA TRP A 657 -36.74 4.37 20.94
C TRP A 657 -36.99 5.37 19.80
N PHE A 658 -38.18 5.96 19.78
CA PHE A 658 -38.57 7.05 18.90
C PHE A 658 -38.92 8.31 19.71
N GLU A 659 -38.12 9.35 19.57
CA GLU A 659 -38.31 10.64 20.23
C GLU A 659 -38.97 11.65 19.29
N PHE A 660 -40.16 12.11 19.69
CA PHE A 660 -40.91 13.21 19.08
C PHE A 660 -40.89 14.43 20.02
N THR A 661 -41.19 15.61 19.48
CA THR A 661 -41.23 16.85 20.28
C THR A 661 -42.23 16.83 21.45
N ASP A 662 -43.23 15.94 21.43
CA ASP A 662 -44.27 15.81 22.44
C ASP A 662 -44.45 14.39 23.01
N ALA A 663 -43.64 13.41 22.58
CA ALA A 663 -43.73 12.01 22.99
C ALA A 663 -42.38 11.29 22.88
N ASN A 664 -42.14 10.29 23.72
CA ASN A 664 -41.06 9.33 23.54
C ASN A 664 -41.69 7.94 23.64
N LEU A 665 -41.56 7.14 22.58
CA LEU A 665 -42.24 5.86 22.39
C LEU A 665 -41.19 4.78 22.18
N SER A 666 -41.35 3.62 22.82
CA SER A 666 -40.55 2.46 22.43
C SER A 666 -41.00 1.92 21.07
N TRP A 667 -40.19 1.08 20.45
CA TRP A 667 -40.55 0.29 19.27
C TRP A 667 -41.91 -0.40 19.41
N ASP A 668 -42.14 -1.09 20.53
CA ASP A 668 -43.40 -1.77 20.84
C ASP A 668 -44.59 -0.81 20.96
N ASP A 669 -44.39 0.37 21.56
CA ASP A 669 -45.43 1.39 21.69
C ASP A 669 -45.83 1.93 20.31
N LEU A 670 -44.86 2.15 19.42
CA LEU A 670 -45.10 2.63 18.05
C LEU A 670 -45.80 1.56 17.20
N LEU A 671 -45.39 0.30 17.30
CA LEU A 671 -46.05 -0.84 16.64
C LEU A 671 -47.49 -1.05 17.11
N ALA A 672 -47.79 -0.80 18.39
CA ALA A 672 -49.14 -0.94 18.91
C ALA A 672 -50.15 0.06 18.30
N GLU A 673 -49.65 1.17 17.75
CA GLU A 673 -50.45 2.19 17.04
C GLU A 673 -50.69 1.82 15.56
N ALA A 674 -50.01 0.79 15.02
CA ALA A 674 -50.24 0.31 13.67
C ALA A 674 -51.68 -0.26 13.53
N PRO A 675 -52.40 0.06 12.44
CA PRO A 675 -53.73 -0.52 12.23
C PRO A 675 -53.63 -2.05 12.17
N SER A 676 -54.51 -2.75 12.91
CA SER A 676 -54.58 -4.21 12.89
C SER A 676 -54.59 -4.70 11.44
N GLN A 677 -53.57 -5.47 11.04
CA GLN A 677 -53.47 -5.95 9.66
C GLN A 677 -54.80 -6.60 9.25
N PRO A 678 -55.39 -6.22 8.11
CA PRO A 678 -56.47 -7.02 7.54
C PRO A 678 -55.90 -8.40 7.24
N ASP A 679 -56.60 -9.46 7.68
CA ASP A 679 -56.27 -10.85 7.32
C ASP A 679 -55.89 -10.90 5.84
N ALA A 680 -54.72 -11.50 5.55
CA ALA A 680 -54.19 -11.65 4.20
C ALA A 680 -55.33 -12.08 3.24
N PRO A 681 -55.45 -11.46 2.05
CA PRO A 681 -56.40 -11.94 1.07
C PRO A 681 -56.05 -13.39 0.73
N VAL A 682 -57.03 -14.28 0.85
CA VAL A 682 -56.94 -15.65 0.36
C VAL A 682 -56.51 -15.60 -1.11
N GLU A 683 -55.36 -16.21 -1.43
CA GLU A 683 -54.88 -16.37 -2.80
C GLU A 683 -56.02 -16.86 -3.71
N PRO A 684 -56.28 -16.21 -4.85
CA PRO A 684 -57.08 -16.83 -5.89
C PRO A 684 -56.27 -17.96 -6.53
N GLU A 685 -56.90 -19.13 -6.70
CA GLU A 685 -56.29 -20.30 -7.34
C GLU A 685 -55.68 -19.98 -8.73
N PRO A 686 -54.58 -20.67 -9.10
CA PRO A 686 -53.84 -20.39 -10.32
C PRO A 686 -54.70 -20.70 -11.56
N THR A 687 -54.80 -19.72 -12.46
CA THR A 687 -55.33 -19.94 -13.81
C THR A 687 -54.19 -20.24 -14.78
N ASP A 688 -54.34 -21.38 -15.47
CA ASP A 688 -53.54 -21.96 -16.55
C ASP A 688 -53.10 -20.92 -17.63
N PRO A 689 -51.87 -21.00 -18.18
CA PRO A 689 -51.36 -20.02 -19.13
C PRO A 689 -51.84 -20.30 -20.57
N GLU A 690 -52.29 -19.26 -21.28
CA GLU A 690 -52.41 -19.29 -22.74
C GLU A 690 -51.12 -18.76 -23.42
N PRO A 691 -50.72 -19.32 -24.58
CA PRO A 691 -49.42 -19.06 -25.18
C PRO A 691 -49.48 -17.95 -26.22
N THR A 692 -48.50 -17.05 -26.25
CA THR A 692 -48.16 -16.27 -27.45
C THR A 692 -46.68 -15.97 -27.52
N ASP A 693 -46.01 -16.65 -28.44
CA ASP A 693 -44.77 -16.23 -29.10
C ASP A 693 -45.14 -15.34 -30.32
N PRO A 694 -44.30 -14.37 -30.70
CA PRO A 694 -43.67 -14.54 -32.00
C PRO A 694 -42.19 -14.13 -32.08
N GLU A 695 -41.47 -15.00 -32.81
CA GLU A 695 -40.12 -14.97 -33.37
C GLU A 695 -39.54 -13.64 -33.91
N PRO A 696 -38.19 -13.54 -34.00
CA PRO A 696 -37.45 -12.34 -34.35
C PRO A 696 -37.36 -12.07 -35.86
N VAL A 697 -37.16 -10.80 -36.24
CA VAL A 697 -36.92 -10.39 -37.62
C VAL A 697 -35.55 -9.74 -37.74
N GLU A 698 -34.72 -10.28 -38.63
CA GLU A 698 -33.41 -9.79 -39.03
C GLU A 698 -33.23 -9.97 -40.57
N PRO A 699 -32.24 -9.34 -41.23
CA PRO A 699 -32.40 -8.17 -42.12
C PRO A 699 -32.20 -8.50 -43.61
N ASP A 700 -32.32 -7.52 -44.52
CA ASP A 700 -31.89 -7.66 -45.93
C ASP A 700 -31.22 -6.35 -46.46
N PRO A 701 -30.13 -6.45 -47.25
CA PRO A 701 -29.21 -5.36 -47.58
C PRO A 701 -29.48 -4.78 -48.98
N THR A 702 -29.01 -3.56 -49.25
CA THR A 702 -28.79 -3.11 -50.64
C THR A 702 -27.60 -2.14 -50.79
N GLU A 703 -26.67 -2.56 -51.64
CA GLU A 703 -25.68 -1.78 -52.42
C GLU A 703 -25.95 -2.16 -53.92
N PRO A 704 -25.30 -1.63 -54.99
CA PRO A 704 -24.38 -0.49 -55.15
C PRO A 704 -24.52 0.33 -56.50
N GLU A 705 -23.60 1.31 -56.71
CA GLU A 705 -22.95 1.81 -57.99
C GLU A 705 -23.69 2.75 -59.00
N PRO A 706 -23.02 3.43 -59.99
CA PRO A 706 -21.64 4.02 -60.12
C PRO A 706 -21.54 5.37 -60.93
N THR A 707 -20.34 5.99 -61.04
CA THR A 707 -19.58 6.33 -62.30
C THR A 707 -18.63 7.58 -62.25
N GLU A 708 -17.39 7.36 -62.72
CA GLU A 708 -16.21 8.24 -62.99
C GLU A 708 -16.37 9.15 -64.27
N PRO A 709 -15.34 9.75 -64.96
CA PRO A 709 -13.88 9.99 -64.69
C PRO A 709 -13.26 11.38 -65.13
N GLU A 710 -12.02 11.67 -64.64
CA GLU A 710 -10.76 12.28 -65.21
C GLU A 710 -10.76 13.13 -66.54
N PRO A 711 -9.77 14.06 -66.84
CA PRO A 711 -8.30 13.78 -66.77
C PRO A 711 -7.22 14.93 -66.63
N THR A 712 -6.00 14.51 -66.20
CA THR A 712 -4.59 14.79 -66.66
C THR A 712 -3.82 16.14 -66.52
N ASP A 713 -2.71 16.09 -65.72
CA ASP A 713 -1.24 16.33 -66.01
C ASP A 713 -0.72 17.74 -66.47
N PRO A 714 0.59 18.15 -66.33
CA PRO A 714 1.78 17.56 -65.69
C PRO A 714 2.69 18.47 -64.81
N GLU A 715 3.66 17.82 -64.15
CA GLU A 715 4.91 18.33 -63.55
C GLU A 715 5.84 19.08 -64.56
N PRO A 716 6.81 19.93 -64.11
CA PRO A 716 8.18 19.41 -63.85
C PRO A 716 9.12 20.18 -62.88
N THR A 717 10.12 19.42 -62.42
CA THR A 717 11.58 19.70 -62.24
C THR A 717 12.16 20.29 -60.94
N GLU A 718 13.05 19.48 -60.36
CA GLU A 718 14.13 19.74 -59.39
C GLU A 718 15.19 20.77 -59.86
N PRO A 719 16.01 21.26 -58.92
CA PRO A 719 17.44 21.45 -59.15
C PRO A 719 18.32 20.59 -58.23
N ASP A 720 19.42 20.11 -58.84
CA ASP A 720 20.58 19.37 -58.32
C ASP A 720 21.23 20.02 -57.05
N PRO A 721 21.95 19.24 -56.21
CA PRO A 721 22.57 19.72 -54.98
C PRO A 721 23.91 20.45 -55.25
N GLU A 722 24.14 21.54 -54.51
CA GLU A 722 25.46 22.19 -54.46
C GLU A 722 26.45 21.39 -53.59
N PRO A 723 27.76 21.40 -53.91
CA PRO A 723 28.75 20.57 -53.25
C PRO A 723 29.11 21.15 -51.87
N VAL A 724 29.00 20.32 -50.83
CA VAL A 724 29.47 20.63 -49.47
C VAL A 724 31.01 20.74 -49.50
N GLU A 725 31.53 21.93 -49.20
CA GLU A 725 32.95 22.16 -48.95
C GLU A 725 33.35 21.50 -47.61
N PRO A 726 34.54 20.89 -47.49
CA PRO A 726 34.99 20.34 -46.22
C PRO A 726 35.30 21.48 -45.24
N GLU A 727 34.63 21.45 -44.08
CA GLU A 727 34.90 22.30 -42.93
C GLU A 727 36.40 22.30 -42.57
N PRO A 728 37.00 23.45 -42.22
CA PRO A 728 38.41 23.57 -41.91
C PRO A 728 38.73 22.87 -40.59
N THR A 729 39.71 21.97 -40.61
CA THR A 729 40.36 21.46 -39.41
C THR A 729 41.07 22.61 -38.70
N GLU A 730 40.46 23.15 -37.65
CA GLU A 730 41.17 24.03 -36.71
C GLU A 730 42.25 23.23 -35.95
N PRO A 731 43.41 23.83 -35.67
CA PRO A 731 44.48 23.19 -34.91
C PRO A 731 44.05 23.03 -33.44
N PRO A 732 44.64 22.09 -32.68
CA PRO A 732 44.32 21.93 -31.26
C PRO A 732 44.66 23.24 -30.53
N ALA A 733 43.64 23.85 -29.94
CA ALA A 733 43.79 24.93 -28.97
C ALA A 733 44.52 24.35 -27.75
N THR A 734 45.60 25.00 -27.34
CA THR A 734 46.34 24.66 -26.11
C THR A 734 45.80 25.51 -24.95
N GLY A 735 44.53 25.32 -24.61
CA GLY A 735 43.82 25.99 -23.52
C GLY A 735 42.36 25.57 -23.52
N GLY A 736 41.76 25.53 -22.33
CA GLY A 736 40.35 25.22 -22.09
C GLY A 736 39.39 25.78 -23.13
N ALA A 737 38.43 24.97 -23.53
CA ALA A 737 37.34 25.30 -24.43
C ALA A 737 36.12 25.78 -23.64
N GLN A 738 35.37 26.71 -24.23
CA GLN A 738 34.06 27.11 -23.73
C GLN A 738 33.00 26.52 -24.68
N PHE A 739 32.12 25.71 -24.13
CA PHE A 739 30.97 25.10 -24.79
C PHE A 739 29.70 25.73 -24.24
N VAL A 740 28.80 26.15 -25.14
CA VAL A 740 27.52 26.77 -24.75
C VAL A 740 26.42 26.09 -25.58
N GLY A 741 25.42 25.59 -24.88
CA GLY A 741 24.19 25.01 -25.39
C GLY A 741 23.22 26.06 -25.93
N GLY A 742 21.99 25.61 -26.12
CA GLY A 742 20.87 26.28 -26.74
C GLY A 742 19.77 26.60 -25.74
N GLN A 743 18.55 26.18 -26.03
CA GLN A 743 17.35 26.46 -25.21
C GLN A 743 16.48 25.19 -25.10
N GLY A 744 17.07 24.03 -25.39
CA GLY A 744 16.45 22.73 -25.24
C GLY A 744 17.55 21.68 -25.14
N ALA A 745 17.24 20.49 -24.65
CA ALA A 745 18.19 19.43 -24.32
C ALA A 745 19.44 19.33 -25.24
N ASP A 746 20.59 19.64 -24.65
CA ASP A 746 21.91 19.67 -25.26
C ASP A 746 22.82 18.60 -24.65
N LYS A 747 23.81 18.16 -25.44
CA LYS A 747 24.88 17.28 -24.96
C LYS A 747 26.22 17.95 -25.20
N LEU A 748 26.88 18.37 -24.11
CA LEU A 748 28.18 19.02 -24.14
C LEU A 748 29.23 18.08 -23.53
N VAL A 749 30.37 17.97 -24.19
CA VAL A 749 31.51 17.18 -23.69
C VAL A 749 32.77 18.03 -23.84
N GLY A 750 33.52 18.13 -22.75
CA GLY A 750 34.81 18.78 -22.67
C GLY A 750 35.91 17.94 -23.33
N GLY A 751 37.09 17.97 -22.75
CA GLY A 751 38.29 17.36 -23.30
C GLY A 751 39.30 17.02 -22.24
N ASN A 752 40.59 17.24 -22.53
CA ASN A 752 41.67 16.91 -21.58
C ASN A 752 42.25 18.15 -20.87
N PHE A 753 41.49 19.26 -20.84
CA PHE A 753 41.90 20.53 -20.29
C PHE A 753 40.75 21.17 -19.52
N ASP A 754 41.06 22.09 -18.61
CA ASP A 754 40.09 22.90 -17.86
C ASP A 754 39.09 23.63 -18.79
N ASP A 755 37.89 23.10 -18.95
CA ASP A 755 36.84 23.55 -19.86
C ASP A 755 35.72 24.30 -19.11
N THR A 756 34.86 24.98 -19.88
CA THR A 756 33.63 25.60 -19.35
C THR A 756 32.46 25.17 -20.20
N LEU A 757 31.45 24.53 -19.61
CA LEU A 757 30.26 24.02 -20.29
C LEU A 757 29.03 24.72 -19.70
N GLU A 758 28.17 25.29 -20.55
CA GLU A 758 26.92 25.96 -20.16
C GLU A 758 25.75 25.37 -20.94
N GLY A 759 24.77 24.74 -20.29
CA GLY A 759 23.59 24.10 -20.92
C GLY A 759 22.49 25.11 -21.30
N LEU A 760 22.20 26.01 -20.38
CA LEU A 760 21.22 27.11 -20.42
C LEU A 760 19.79 26.70 -20.09
N ALA A 761 19.04 26.11 -21.01
CA ALA A 761 17.65 25.76 -20.74
C ALA A 761 17.30 24.47 -21.46
N GLY A 762 16.44 23.65 -20.85
CA GLY A 762 16.16 22.28 -21.25
C GLY A 762 17.06 21.28 -20.51
N ASN A 763 16.60 20.03 -20.48
CA ASN A 763 17.26 18.94 -19.75
C ASN A 763 18.55 18.50 -20.48
N ASP A 764 19.68 19.02 -20.03
CA ASP A 764 20.99 18.93 -20.67
C ASP A 764 21.85 17.80 -20.09
N THR A 765 22.87 17.37 -20.83
CA THR A 765 23.88 16.43 -20.35
C THR A 765 25.28 16.97 -20.63
N LEU A 766 25.98 17.36 -19.58
CA LEU A 766 27.28 18.03 -19.65
C LEU A 766 28.35 17.15 -18.98
N ARG A 767 29.49 16.97 -19.66
CA ARG A 767 30.61 16.15 -19.18
C ARG A 767 31.95 16.86 -19.34
N GLY A 768 32.73 16.98 -18.27
CA GLY A 768 34.05 17.64 -18.25
C GLY A 768 35.17 16.85 -18.92
N ASP A 769 35.17 15.51 -18.75
CA ASP A 769 36.27 14.60 -19.09
C ASP A 769 37.52 14.79 -18.20
N ASP A 770 38.73 15.10 -18.73
CA ASP A 770 39.88 15.41 -17.86
C ASP A 770 40.09 16.93 -17.81
N GLY A 771 40.24 17.52 -16.63
CA GLY A 771 40.39 18.96 -16.51
C GLY A 771 39.98 19.44 -15.13
N ASN A 772 40.12 20.73 -14.86
CA ASN A 772 39.36 21.34 -13.78
C ASN A 772 38.24 22.15 -14.46
N ASP A 773 37.08 21.53 -14.58
CA ASP A 773 36.02 21.99 -15.45
C ASP A 773 34.98 22.80 -14.68
N ALA A 774 34.36 23.76 -15.36
CA ALA A 774 33.23 24.52 -14.83
C ALA A 774 31.98 24.19 -15.65
N ILE A 775 31.00 23.54 -15.04
CA ILE A 775 29.83 22.98 -15.70
C ILE A 775 28.57 23.62 -15.11
N TYR A 776 27.74 24.21 -15.96
CA TYR A 776 26.49 24.87 -15.58
C TYR A 776 25.34 24.25 -16.36
N GLY A 777 24.38 23.61 -15.69
CA GLY A 777 23.17 23.04 -16.28
C GLY A 777 22.25 24.13 -16.81
N GLY A 778 21.58 24.86 -15.91
CA GLY A 778 20.71 25.97 -16.27
C GLY A 778 19.27 25.71 -15.82
N GLU A 779 18.30 25.92 -16.69
CA GLU A 779 16.89 25.55 -16.43
C GLU A 779 16.63 24.15 -17.01
N GLY A 780 15.92 23.27 -16.29
CA GLY A 780 15.59 21.90 -16.72
C GLY A 780 16.33 20.85 -15.90
N ASP A 781 15.91 19.59 -16.04
CA ASP A 781 16.50 18.48 -15.27
C ASP A 781 17.80 18.01 -15.92
N ASP A 782 18.94 18.45 -15.41
CA ASP A 782 20.25 18.35 -16.01
C ASP A 782 21.10 17.19 -15.46
N LYS A 783 22.06 16.73 -16.27
CA LYS A 783 23.05 15.71 -15.87
C LYS A 783 24.46 16.22 -16.04
N LEU A 784 25.16 16.42 -14.93
CA LEU A 784 26.49 17.02 -14.91
C LEU A 784 27.51 16.00 -14.38
N PHE A 785 28.59 15.81 -15.15
CA PHE A 785 29.68 14.89 -14.82
C PHE A 785 31.03 15.62 -14.88
N GLY A 786 31.73 15.73 -13.75
CA GLY A 786 33.08 16.31 -13.70
C GLY A 786 34.14 15.37 -14.28
N ASP A 787 34.02 14.07 -14.00
CA ASP A 787 34.98 13.03 -14.35
C ASP A 787 36.36 13.19 -13.70
N ASN A 788 37.41 13.65 -14.37
CA ASN A 788 38.79 13.65 -13.85
C ASN A 788 39.32 15.08 -13.63
N GLY A 789 39.35 15.49 -12.37
CA GLY A 789 40.08 16.64 -11.89
C GLY A 789 39.23 17.43 -10.90
N ASN A 790 39.57 18.69 -10.66
CA ASN A 790 38.88 19.47 -9.64
C ASN A 790 37.78 20.31 -10.28
N ASP A 791 36.58 19.78 -10.30
CA ASP A 791 35.48 20.32 -11.10
C ASP A 791 34.53 21.17 -10.26
N SER A 792 33.78 22.04 -10.92
CA SER A 792 32.70 22.84 -10.33
C SER A 792 31.45 22.65 -11.16
N LEU A 793 30.45 22.00 -10.57
CA LEU A 793 29.18 21.63 -11.20
C LEU A 793 28.05 22.43 -10.55
N PHE A 794 27.22 23.08 -11.35
CA PHE A 794 26.06 23.87 -10.93
C PHE A 794 24.84 23.38 -11.71
N GLY A 795 23.87 22.74 -11.06
CA GLY A 795 22.65 22.21 -11.66
C GLY A 795 21.78 23.34 -12.20
N GLY A 796 21.20 24.15 -11.32
CA GLY A 796 20.39 25.30 -11.67
C GLY A 796 18.96 25.13 -11.20
N ASP A 797 17.98 25.35 -12.07
CA ASP A 797 16.57 25.10 -11.77
C ASP A 797 16.16 23.75 -12.39
N GLY A 798 15.71 22.77 -11.64
CA GLY A 798 15.35 21.44 -12.15
C GLY A 798 15.64 20.34 -11.13
N ALA A 799 15.26 19.10 -11.42
CA ALA A 799 15.71 17.94 -10.66
C ALA A 799 17.00 17.39 -11.28
N ASP A 800 18.14 17.84 -10.79
CA ASP A 800 19.45 17.65 -11.40
C ASP A 800 20.21 16.44 -10.84
N LEU A 801 21.08 15.86 -11.67
CA LEU A 801 22.04 14.83 -11.27
C LEU A 801 23.46 15.34 -11.45
N LEU A 802 24.17 15.53 -10.35
CA LEU A 802 25.56 15.98 -10.33
C LEU A 802 26.49 14.87 -9.84
N ASN A 803 27.57 14.60 -10.57
CA ASN A 803 28.61 13.65 -10.18
C ASN A 803 30.00 14.27 -10.35
N GLY A 804 30.71 14.45 -9.24
CA GLY A 804 32.02 15.10 -9.22
C GLY A 804 33.15 14.27 -9.83
N GLY A 805 33.03 12.94 -9.87
CA GLY A 805 34.12 12.09 -10.37
C GLY A 805 35.35 12.08 -9.45
N SER A 806 36.57 12.04 -9.99
CA SER A 806 37.81 12.04 -9.20
C SER A 806 38.41 13.42 -9.10
N GLY A 807 38.80 13.84 -7.90
CA GLY A 807 39.43 15.14 -7.65
C GLY A 807 38.70 15.86 -6.52
N TYR A 808 39.04 17.13 -6.31
CA TYR A 808 38.41 17.96 -5.30
C TYR A 808 37.33 18.81 -5.96
N ASN A 809 36.07 18.41 -5.80
CA ASN A 809 34.96 18.97 -6.56
C ASN A 809 34.04 19.85 -5.72
N LEU A 810 33.35 20.76 -6.40
CA LEU A 810 32.22 21.52 -5.89
C LEU A 810 30.98 21.15 -6.70
N LEU A 811 29.93 20.69 -6.04
CA LEU A 811 28.63 20.38 -6.63
C LEU A 811 27.58 21.26 -5.94
N GLU A 812 26.78 21.96 -6.74
CA GLU A 812 25.65 22.79 -6.27
C GLU A 812 24.41 22.42 -7.10
N GLY A 813 23.38 21.85 -6.48
CA GLY A 813 22.14 21.40 -7.12
C GLY A 813 21.34 22.59 -7.62
N GLY A 814 20.81 23.41 -6.71
CA GLY A 814 20.13 24.65 -7.05
C GLY A 814 18.68 24.66 -6.57
N ILE A 815 17.70 24.78 -7.47
CA ILE A 815 16.28 24.73 -7.15
C ILE A 815 15.70 23.46 -7.75
N GLY A 816 15.14 22.59 -6.91
CA GLY A 816 14.49 21.34 -7.30
C GLY A 816 15.05 20.18 -6.49
N ASN A 817 14.54 18.98 -6.72
CA ASN A 817 14.96 17.80 -5.95
C ASN A 817 16.15 17.14 -6.64
N ASP A 818 17.34 17.44 -6.16
CA ASP A 818 18.60 17.12 -6.80
C ASP A 818 19.25 15.87 -6.23
N ARG A 819 20.15 15.28 -7.01
CA ARG A 819 21.00 14.18 -6.56
C ARG A 819 22.46 14.52 -6.81
N LEU A 820 23.20 14.70 -5.71
CA LEU A 820 24.62 15.01 -5.73
C LEU A 820 25.42 13.79 -5.28
N VAL A 821 26.38 13.37 -6.10
CA VAL A 821 27.25 12.23 -5.82
C VAL A 821 28.69 12.71 -5.77
N ALA A 822 29.29 12.58 -4.58
CA ALA A 822 30.68 12.88 -4.36
C ALA A 822 31.61 11.93 -5.12
N GLY A 823 32.87 12.30 -5.12
CA GLY A 823 33.96 11.65 -5.79
C GLY A 823 34.77 10.71 -4.92
N THR A 824 36.06 10.59 -5.24
CA THR A 824 36.98 9.70 -4.50
C THR A 824 37.90 10.45 -3.52
N GLN A 825 37.85 11.78 -3.53
CA GLN A 825 38.67 12.67 -2.71
C GLN A 825 37.73 13.55 -1.87
N GLU A 826 38.23 14.65 -1.31
CA GLU A 826 37.43 15.57 -0.51
C GLU A 826 36.61 16.47 -1.44
N ASP A 827 35.28 16.42 -1.31
CA ASP A 827 34.35 17.20 -2.13
C ASP A 827 33.46 18.12 -1.29
N THR A 828 32.79 19.08 -1.93
CA THR A 828 31.75 19.92 -1.33
C THR A 828 30.46 19.76 -2.13
N LEU A 829 29.40 19.31 -1.49
CA LEU A 829 28.07 19.10 -2.07
C LEU A 829 27.09 20.06 -1.40
N ILE A 830 26.35 20.82 -2.20
CA ILE A 830 25.34 21.78 -1.77
C ILE A 830 24.04 21.44 -2.52
N GLY A 831 23.01 20.95 -1.83
CA GLY A 831 21.72 20.59 -2.43
C GLY A 831 21.01 21.83 -2.99
N GLY A 832 20.46 22.66 -2.11
CA GLY A 832 19.89 23.95 -2.49
C GLY A 832 18.48 24.15 -1.92
N GLU A 833 17.51 24.48 -2.77
CA GLU A 833 16.08 24.46 -2.44
C GLU A 833 15.47 23.18 -3.00
N GLY A 834 14.85 22.33 -2.19
CA GLY A 834 14.23 21.08 -2.63
C GLY A 834 14.59 19.91 -1.72
N ASP A 835 13.99 18.75 -1.94
CA ASP A 835 14.31 17.55 -1.17
C ASP A 835 15.45 16.80 -1.87
N ASP A 836 16.68 16.98 -1.38
CA ASP A 836 17.89 16.55 -2.08
C ASP A 836 18.46 15.21 -1.59
N ILE A 837 19.23 14.54 -2.44
CA ILE A 837 20.00 13.35 -2.06
C ILE A 837 21.49 13.60 -2.24
N LEU A 838 22.21 13.68 -1.13
CA LEU A 838 23.66 13.88 -1.09
C LEU A 838 24.34 12.57 -0.72
N VAL A 839 25.05 11.97 -1.66
CA VAL A 839 25.75 10.69 -1.48
C VAL A 839 27.24 10.96 -1.33
N SER A 840 27.76 10.70 -0.12
CA SER A 840 29.18 10.74 0.13
C SER A 840 29.89 9.54 -0.48
N LYS A 841 31.09 9.79 -1.00
CA LYS A 841 32.03 8.82 -1.55
C LYS A 841 33.43 9.36 -1.26
N GLY A 842 34.43 8.48 -1.26
CA GLY A 842 35.80 8.91 -1.00
C GLY A 842 36.04 9.21 0.47
N THR A 843 36.76 10.29 0.78
CA THR A 843 37.13 10.62 2.17
C THR A 843 36.95 12.11 2.44
N SER A 844 36.32 12.46 3.56
CA SER A 844 36.21 13.81 4.16
C SER A 844 35.57 14.85 3.23
N ASN A 845 34.26 14.77 3.10
CA ASN A 845 33.44 15.68 2.30
C ASN A 845 32.75 16.72 3.19
N VAL A 846 32.29 17.81 2.57
CA VAL A 846 31.34 18.76 3.17
C VAL A 846 30.01 18.60 2.45
N LEU A 847 28.94 18.27 3.17
CA LEU A 847 27.59 18.08 2.62
C LEU A 847 26.65 19.09 3.27
N ASP A 848 25.98 19.90 2.47
CA ASP A 848 24.98 20.90 2.87
C ASP A 848 23.73 20.67 2.03
N GLY A 849 22.67 20.13 2.61
CA GLY A 849 21.43 19.85 1.89
C GLY A 849 20.67 21.12 1.52
N GLY A 850 20.72 22.13 2.38
CA GLY A 850 20.05 23.41 2.14
C GLY A 850 18.66 23.43 2.76
N ALA A 851 17.66 23.80 1.96
CA ALA A 851 16.26 23.93 2.39
C ALA A 851 15.42 22.81 1.77
N GLY A 852 14.60 22.14 2.56
CA GLY A 852 13.88 20.92 2.16
C GLY A 852 14.30 19.71 2.98
N ALA A 853 13.62 18.58 2.77
CA ALA A 853 13.85 17.35 3.52
C ALA A 853 14.94 16.52 2.84
N ASP A 854 16.19 16.69 3.28
CA ASP A 854 17.33 16.14 2.57
C ASP A 854 17.74 14.75 3.04
N ARG A 855 18.39 13.98 2.17
CA ARG A 855 18.95 12.66 2.47
C ARG A 855 20.45 12.63 2.26
N TYR A 856 21.19 12.52 3.35
CA TYR A 856 22.62 12.29 3.40
C TYR A 856 22.89 10.79 3.48
N VAL A 857 23.65 10.26 2.52
CA VAL A 857 24.06 8.85 2.50
C VAL A 857 25.57 8.79 2.62
N LEU A 858 26.05 8.45 3.81
CA LEU A 858 27.49 8.41 4.11
C LEU A 858 28.08 7.02 3.83
N HIS A 859 29.37 6.99 3.51
CA HIS A 859 30.10 5.76 3.24
C HIS A 859 30.99 5.37 4.42
N ASP A 860 31.10 4.07 4.72
CA ASP A 860 31.92 3.59 5.83
C ASP A 860 33.37 4.11 5.74
N ASP A 861 33.92 4.56 6.87
CA ASP A 861 35.27 5.14 7.05
C ASP A 861 35.49 6.57 6.47
N SER A 862 34.44 7.35 6.17
CA SER A 862 34.56 8.79 5.84
C SER A 862 34.75 9.67 7.09
N GLU A 863 35.38 10.84 6.95
CA GLU A 863 35.43 11.89 7.98
C GLU A 863 34.59 13.10 7.50
N ASP A 864 33.28 12.90 7.26
CA ASP A 864 32.42 13.87 6.58
C ASP A 864 31.89 14.97 7.54
N GLU A 865 31.72 16.18 7.03
CA GLU A 865 31.12 17.32 7.75
C GLU A 865 29.75 17.63 7.12
N LEU A 866 28.68 17.45 7.89
CA LEU A 866 27.31 17.67 7.45
C LEU A 866 26.77 18.98 8.00
N HIS A 867 26.22 19.81 7.13
CA HIS A 867 25.62 21.11 7.46
C HIS A 867 24.12 20.94 7.37
N LEU A 868 23.44 21.05 8.52
CA LEU A 868 21.99 20.94 8.61
C LEU A 868 21.40 22.30 8.96
N ILE A 869 20.27 22.62 8.34
CA ILE A 869 19.52 23.83 8.61
C ILE A 869 18.21 23.42 9.29
N TYR A 870 17.95 24.00 10.46
CA TYR A 870 16.66 23.81 11.09
C TYR A 870 15.58 24.56 10.32
N GLU A 871 14.63 23.79 9.80
CA GLU A 871 13.40 24.25 9.22
C GLU A 871 12.21 23.58 9.91
N THR A 872 11.18 24.37 10.22
CA THR A 872 10.04 23.88 10.98
C THR A 872 9.27 22.83 10.19
N GLY A 873 9.10 21.63 10.76
CA GLY A 873 8.35 20.53 10.14
C GLY A 873 9.08 19.80 9.01
N VAL A 874 10.36 20.11 8.78
CA VAL A 874 11.21 19.49 7.76
C VAL A 874 12.25 18.62 8.47
N ILE A 875 12.50 17.42 7.96
CA ILE A 875 13.41 16.45 8.59
C ILE A 875 14.45 15.99 7.59
N ASP A 876 15.70 16.32 7.89
CA ASP A 876 16.86 15.73 7.21
C ASP A 876 17.10 14.30 7.67
N ARG A 877 17.48 13.42 6.75
CA ARG A 877 17.82 12.03 7.02
C ARG A 877 19.27 11.77 6.73
N ILE A 878 20.00 11.29 7.73
CA ILE A 878 21.40 10.92 7.64
C ILE A 878 21.51 9.41 7.79
N VAL A 879 22.18 8.75 6.86
CA VAL A 879 22.40 7.30 6.84
C VAL A 879 23.89 7.03 7.01
N ASN A 880 24.23 6.06 7.88
CA ASN A 880 25.60 5.63 8.20
C ASN A 880 26.47 6.70 8.86
N PHE A 881 25.90 7.48 9.77
CA PHE A 881 26.68 8.47 10.53
C PHE A 881 27.59 7.79 11.56
N ASP A 882 28.90 7.99 11.45
CA ASP A 882 29.89 7.57 12.45
C ASP A 882 30.30 8.75 13.34
N GLU A 883 29.80 8.79 14.58
CA GLU A 883 30.13 9.86 15.55
C GLU A 883 31.63 10.02 15.88
N GLN A 884 32.47 9.03 15.56
CA GLN A 884 33.91 9.11 15.78
C GLN A 884 34.68 9.71 14.60
N ALA A 885 34.06 9.76 13.43
CA ALA A 885 34.69 10.16 12.18
C ALA A 885 34.00 11.37 11.55
N ASP A 886 32.66 11.39 11.55
CA ASP A 886 31.83 12.44 10.98
C ASP A 886 31.52 13.55 11.99
N SER A 887 31.12 14.70 11.48
CA SER A 887 30.78 15.87 12.28
C SER A 887 29.52 16.57 11.77
N LEU A 888 28.77 17.15 12.71
CA LEU A 888 27.57 17.93 12.42
C LEU A 888 27.81 19.42 12.72
N VAL A 889 27.43 20.24 11.73
CA VAL A 889 27.31 21.69 11.80
C VAL A 889 25.83 22.01 11.69
N LEU A 890 25.28 22.71 12.68
CA LEU A 890 23.85 22.96 12.77
C LEU A 890 23.57 24.46 12.74
N ASP A 891 22.73 24.93 11.82
CA ASP A 891 22.07 26.24 11.89
C ASP A 891 20.69 26.06 12.52
N LEU A 892 20.52 26.55 13.75
CA LEU A 892 19.30 26.35 14.53
C LEU A 892 18.22 27.40 14.26
N GLY A 893 18.26 28.16 13.16
CA GLY A 893 17.20 29.11 12.81
C GLY A 893 16.96 30.21 13.86
N GLY A 894 17.98 30.53 14.66
CA GLY A 894 17.91 31.52 15.75
C GLY A 894 17.55 30.96 17.14
N TYR A 895 17.36 29.64 17.27
CA TYR A 895 17.25 28.97 18.57
C TYR A 895 18.64 28.80 19.21
N ASP A 896 18.70 28.79 20.55
CA ASP A 896 19.95 28.55 21.29
C ASP A 896 20.18 27.04 21.41
N ALA A 897 21.43 26.59 21.34
CA ALA A 897 21.81 25.18 21.50
C ALA A 897 21.28 24.48 22.76
N SER A 898 20.90 25.24 23.80
CA SER A 898 20.21 24.69 24.97
C SER A 898 18.79 24.16 24.70
N ALA A 899 18.20 24.48 23.54
CA ALA A 899 16.94 23.91 23.06
C ALA A 899 17.12 22.56 22.36
N LEU A 900 18.37 22.17 22.03
CA LEU A 900 18.62 20.90 21.36
C LEU A 900 18.44 19.71 22.32
N THR A 901 17.72 18.71 21.84
CA THR A 901 17.56 17.42 22.51
C THR A 901 17.80 16.28 21.53
N PHE A 902 18.39 15.20 22.02
CA PHE A 902 18.44 13.92 21.31
C PHE A 902 17.34 13.00 21.83
N GLU A 903 16.61 12.41 20.90
CA GLU A 903 15.67 11.33 21.16
C GLU A 903 16.18 10.06 20.51
N GLU A 904 16.69 9.15 21.34
CA GLU A 904 17.18 7.84 20.88
C GLU A 904 15.99 6.91 20.61
N VAL A 905 15.98 6.31 19.42
CA VAL A 905 15.00 5.33 18.96
C VAL A 905 15.72 4.06 18.52
N LYS A 906 15.00 2.94 18.38
CA LYS A 906 15.61 1.62 18.19
C LYS A 906 16.60 1.51 17.01
N ASN A 907 16.45 2.36 15.98
CA ASN A 907 17.26 2.37 14.75
C ASN A 907 17.93 3.72 14.44
N GLY A 908 18.13 4.57 15.45
CA GLY A 908 18.73 5.87 15.22
C GLY A 908 18.51 6.88 16.33
N SER A 909 18.81 8.13 16.02
CA SER A 909 18.55 9.24 16.93
C SER A 909 17.93 10.40 16.18
N TYR A 910 16.87 10.99 16.74
CA TYR A 910 16.38 12.28 16.29
C TYR A 910 17.14 13.39 16.98
N LEU A 911 17.46 14.42 16.21
CA LEU A 911 17.82 15.72 16.70
C LEU A 911 16.58 16.61 16.69
N SER A 912 16.29 17.24 17.82
CA SER A 912 15.07 18.04 17.99
C SER A 912 15.37 19.37 18.68
N ILE A 913 14.51 20.37 18.43
CA ILE A 913 14.52 21.67 19.09
C ILE A 913 13.27 21.81 19.96
N ASP A 914 13.46 22.18 21.23
CA ASP A 914 12.39 22.67 22.10
C ASP A 914 11.97 24.08 21.67
N LEU A 915 10.73 24.21 21.21
CA LEU A 915 10.16 25.48 20.75
C LEU A 915 9.86 26.46 21.89
N GLY A 916 10.08 26.05 23.14
CA GLY A 916 9.98 26.87 24.36
C GLY A 916 8.64 26.78 25.08
N ASP A 917 7.69 26.03 24.53
CA ASP A 917 6.41 25.67 25.16
C ASP A 917 6.34 24.19 25.62
N GLY A 918 7.43 23.45 25.44
CA GLY A 918 7.54 22.02 25.74
C GLY A 918 7.28 21.12 24.52
N THR A 919 6.99 21.70 23.35
CA THR A 919 6.92 20.98 22.08
C THR A 919 8.33 20.79 21.53
N LEU A 920 8.64 19.56 21.11
CA LEU A 920 9.89 19.23 20.42
C LEU A 920 9.58 19.14 18.92
N ASP A 921 10.33 19.89 18.12
CA ASP A 921 10.30 19.81 16.66
C ASP A 921 11.53 19.04 16.18
N ARG A 922 11.33 17.95 15.45
CA ARG A 922 12.40 17.10 14.94
C ARG A 922 12.87 17.68 13.61
N PHE A 923 14.18 17.73 13.40
CA PHE A 923 14.72 18.28 12.17
C PHE A 923 15.85 17.47 11.55
N ALA A 924 16.38 16.48 12.27
CA ALA A 924 17.28 15.51 11.68
C ALA A 924 17.07 14.12 12.28
N PHE A 925 17.21 13.09 11.45
CA PHE A 925 17.20 11.69 11.84
C PHE A 925 18.49 11.01 11.41
N LEU A 926 19.21 10.44 12.37
CA LEU A 926 20.44 9.70 12.14
C LEU A 926 20.14 8.20 12.19
N ALA A 927 20.10 7.54 11.03
CA ALA A 927 19.86 6.12 10.89
C ALA A 927 21.13 5.31 11.24
N GLN A 928 21.01 4.42 12.24
CA GLN A 928 22.00 3.44 12.72
C GLN A 928 23.16 3.91 13.67
N THR A 929 22.96 4.87 14.58
CA THR A 929 24.01 5.20 15.58
C THR A 929 23.49 5.31 17.03
N GLU A 930 24.21 4.69 17.99
CA GLU A 930 24.15 4.99 19.43
C GLU A 930 24.99 6.25 19.68
N ILE A 931 24.39 7.44 19.78
CA ILE A 931 25.13 8.68 20.10
C ILE A 931 25.25 8.80 21.62
N GLU A 932 26.44 8.58 22.18
CA GLU A 932 26.61 8.56 23.64
C GLU A 932 26.69 9.97 24.25
N THR A 933 27.19 10.99 23.53
CA THR A 933 27.36 12.36 24.07
C THR A 933 27.36 13.51 23.05
N LEU A 934 26.81 14.67 23.46
CA LEU A 934 26.83 15.98 22.78
C LEU A 934 28.22 16.61 22.56
N SER A 935 29.35 15.93 22.82
CA SER A 935 30.68 16.57 22.84
C SER A 935 31.27 16.87 21.47
N ASP A 936 30.74 16.27 20.40
CA ASP A 936 31.37 16.23 19.08
C ASP A 936 30.58 17.02 18.01
N ILE A 937 29.53 17.75 18.42
CA ILE A 937 28.77 18.67 17.56
C ILE A 937 29.34 20.08 17.65
N THR A 938 29.68 20.67 16.49
CA THR A 938 30.17 22.05 16.42
C THR A 938 29.02 23.00 16.12
N LEU A 939 28.57 23.71 17.15
CA LEU A 939 27.46 24.67 17.04
C LEU A 939 27.94 26.04 16.56
N PHE A 940 27.29 26.58 15.52
CA PHE A 940 27.43 27.97 15.09
C PHE A 940 26.12 28.74 15.32
N ASN A 941 26.25 30.04 15.51
CA ASN A 941 25.19 30.99 15.85
C ASN A 941 25.29 32.22 14.96
#